data_AF-A0A0G1XRZ4-F1
#
_entry.id   AF-A0A0G1XRZ4-F1
#
_cell.length_a   1.000
_cell.length_b   1.000
_cell.length_c   1.000
_cell.angle_alpha   90.00
_cell.angle_beta   90.00
_cell.angle_gamma   90.00
#
_symmetry.space_group_name_H-M   'P 1'
#
loop_
_entity.id
_entity.type
_entity.pdbx_description
1 polymer ?
#
loop_
_entity_poly.entity_id
_entity_poly.type
_entity_poly.pdbx_seq_one_letter_code
_entity_poly.pdbx_strand_id
1 'polypeptide(L)'
;MTKSIKIGLGLVALVVLVGVAWYSFRGGGGLPTLTFESDQTLAGNYSVPLGTKVIVKNGATVTINGDLLVQGLLTCEGGPLNLVVSGQFKVERAVECARPETLPQGDVGNGIVAVAQSFDVGADAVVVSNGHVQFVTDASKVATTQEEIEKIYEEAATYRTTEQHLGPLTPLEQIPPGTPGRPVSTAIKLAPVVVNQPWWSPLWHVAQAQEPATDIEGNLVPNTNRIRGTWVVGDPTQPLPFDLKISTPPKGINKIILNFNFGANGMELSDFELTGPDGRAGKDESGKCTVTGGKGDDAMRLLAQASNIKVANFDLHLGAGGTGGSATTSKDCDPGVATGGAGGSSGNFKMVASAKFEITGAFNVYPGKGGAGGAATAFGKLGEDGCAGEKGGDATATGGKGGDNKKVLTVSGTVAGTENITIHEVVGGDGGIGTANGGAGGNGTGPKCAGGPGGKATATGGKGGDTTCAKFPCNGGNGGDASATAGKGGTGGQGTETLPGGDGGNGGDAVSTEGKGGAGKTTQGQNGTVTAEIGGDGGNGGDGCNEGKGGAGGSGNPPGKDGVPGKNLCKVAVPKEGDAVVVPGGDGAVAPIEEKPTTTDSFFDVFLSITPQQVKKTHIIGESSCPDQLTPVTINGPEGGRFSASGQPAWLQFPSSGAFGQVQPMFTCNIQNFEDHTEQVNIQLQGFDAQGKPVGQATLNVQVQVDKP
;
A
#
# COMPACT_ATOMS: atom_id res chain seq x y z
N MET A 1 47.13 26.96 -39.76
CA MET A 1 45.95 26.72 -38.90
C MET A 1 44.77 26.58 -39.85
N THR A 2 44.01 25.49 -39.98
CA THR A 2 43.72 24.37 -39.09
C THR A 2 43.20 23.23 -40.01
N LYS A 3 43.69 21.99 -39.85
CA LYS A 3 43.19 20.82 -40.58
C LYS A 3 41.96 20.27 -39.84
N SER A 4 40.81 20.28 -40.49
CA SER A 4 39.60 19.60 -40.02
C SER A 4 39.64 18.12 -40.43
N ILE A 5 39.75 17.22 -39.46
CA ILE A 5 39.73 15.76 -39.66
C ILE A 5 38.28 15.27 -39.56
N LYS A 6 37.86 14.54 -40.60
CA LYS A 6 36.57 13.86 -40.72
C LYS A 6 36.45 12.73 -39.70
N ILE A 7 35.70 12.94 -38.63
CA ILE A 7 35.15 11.89 -37.76
C ILE A 7 33.63 12.04 -37.86
N GLY A 8 33.00 11.26 -38.75
CA GLY A 8 31.55 11.38 -38.97
C GLY A 8 30.88 10.22 -39.69
N LEU A 9 31.65 9.30 -40.28
CA LEU A 9 31.08 8.17 -41.03
C LEU A 9 31.17 6.81 -40.32
N GLY A 10 31.99 6.68 -39.26
CA GLY A 10 32.12 5.42 -38.50
C GLY A 10 30.99 5.19 -37.49
N LEU A 11 30.44 6.26 -36.89
CA LEU A 11 29.42 6.17 -35.84
C LEU A 11 28.02 5.91 -36.40
N VAL A 12 27.70 6.42 -37.59
CA VAL A 12 26.41 6.16 -38.25
C VAL A 12 26.35 4.73 -38.81
N ALA A 13 27.46 4.18 -39.31
CA ALA A 13 27.52 2.79 -39.77
C ALA A 13 27.38 1.77 -38.62
N LEU A 14 27.91 2.08 -37.42
CA LEU A 14 27.79 1.22 -36.24
C LEU A 14 26.37 1.23 -35.64
N VAL A 15 25.72 2.41 -35.58
CA VAL A 15 24.33 2.55 -35.10
C VAL A 15 23.33 1.93 -36.09
N VAL A 16 23.61 1.99 -37.40
CA VAL A 16 22.79 1.32 -38.42
C VAL A 16 23.03 -0.20 -38.40
N LEU A 17 24.24 -0.71 -38.14
CA LEU A 17 24.48 -2.16 -38.03
C LEU A 17 23.88 -2.77 -36.74
N VAL A 18 23.92 -2.06 -35.61
CA VAL A 18 23.24 -2.47 -34.37
C VAL A 18 21.73 -2.35 -34.52
N GLY A 19 21.23 -1.29 -35.19
CA GLY A 19 19.81 -1.12 -35.49
C GLY A 19 19.27 -2.14 -36.49
N VAL A 20 20.05 -2.56 -37.50
CA VAL A 20 19.68 -3.60 -38.46
C VAL A 20 19.76 -5.00 -37.83
N ALA A 21 20.73 -5.27 -36.95
CA ALA A 21 20.75 -6.50 -36.17
C ALA A 21 19.54 -6.58 -35.21
N TRP A 22 19.21 -5.47 -34.53
CA TRP A 22 18.06 -5.40 -33.61
C TRP A 22 16.70 -5.47 -34.33
N TYR A 23 16.58 -4.84 -35.51
CA TYR A 23 15.40 -4.94 -36.37
C TYR A 23 15.25 -6.34 -36.98
N SER A 24 16.35 -7.03 -37.29
CA SER A 24 16.33 -8.44 -37.75
C SER A 24 15.98 -9.43 -36.64
N PHE A 25 16.23 -9.11 -35.36
CA PHE A 25 15.81 -9.90 -34.20
C PHE A 25 14.31 -9.77 -33.86
N ARG A 26 13.64 -8.68 -34.28
CA ARG A 26 12.20 -8.45 -34.06
C ARG A 26 11.33 -8.62 -35.31
N GLY A 27 11.92 -8.58 -36.50
CA GLY A 27 11.23 -8.75 -37.77
C GLY A 27 11.11 -10.21 -38.22
N GLY A 28 10.12 -10.93 -37.70
CA GLY A 28 9.46 -12.03 -38.45
C GLY A 28 10.16 -13.40 -38.57
N GLY A 29 11.39 -13.58 -38.06
CA GLY A 29 12.01 -14.89 -37.91
C GLY A 29 11.95 -15.35 -36.46
N GLY A 30 10.94 -16.15 -36.07
CA GLY A 30 10.92 -16.74 -34.72
C GLY A 30 12.20 -17.52 -34.44
N LEU A 31 12.75 -17.41 -33.23
CA LEU A 31 13.89 -18.25 -32.82
C LEU A 31 13.52 -19.72 -33.11
N PRO A 32 14.44 -20.53 -33.69
CA PRO A 32 14.24 -21.97 -33.82
C PRO A 32 13.77 -22.54 -32.49
N THR A 33 12.54 -23.04 -32.48
CA THR A 33 11.84 -23.46 -31.27
C THR A 33 11.75 -24.98 -31.26
N LEU A 34 12.30 -25.60 -30.21
CA LEU A 34 12.07 -27.00 -29.89
C LEU A 34 11.06 -27.08 -28.75
N THR A 35 10.15 -28.05 -28.80
CA THR A 35 9.11 -28.21 -27.80
C THR A 35 9.08 -29.63 -27.27
N PHE A 36 9.02 -29.77 -25.95
CA PHE A 36 8.78 -31.03 -25.25
C PHE A 36 7.39 -30.97 -24.61
N GLU A 37 6.44 -31.76 -25.12
CA GLU A 37 5.03 -31.72 -24.67
C GLU A 37 4.66 -32.82 -23.66
N SER A 38 5.52 -33.82 -23.52
CA SER A 38 5.41 -34.93 -22.58
C SER A 38 6.75 -35.14 -21.90
N ASP A 39 6.78 -35.99 -20.86
CA ASP A 39 8.05 -36.43 -20.28
C ASP A 39 9.00 -36.94 -21.36
N GLN A 40 10.26 -36.53 -21.28
CA GLN A 40 11.31 -36.90 -22.23
C GLN A 40 12.56 -37.31 -21.49
N THR A 41 13.24 -38.33 -22.01
CA THR A 41 14.56 -38.74 -21.54
C THR A 41 15.56 -38.61 -22.67
N LEU A 42 16.56 -37.75 -22.48
CA LEU A 42 17.64 -37.49 -23.42
C LEU A 42 18.87 -38.27 -22.96
N ALA A 43 19.40 -39.12 -23.84
CA ALA A 43 20.62 -39.88 -23.56
C ALA A 43 21.85 -38.98 -23.71
N GLY A 44 22.75 -39.01 -22.73
CA GLY A 44 23.99 -38.23 -22.74
C GLY A 44 23.75 -36.74 -22.47
N ASN A 45 24.72 -35.92 -22.89
CA ASN A 45 24.71 -34.48 -22.67
C ASN A 45 23.73 -33.79 -23.62
N TYR A 46 23.08 -32.73 -23.15
CA TYR A 46 22.19 -31.89 -23.94
C TYR A 46 22.58 -30.42 -23.82
N SER A 47 22.52 -29.70 -24.95
CA SER A 47 22.75 -28.26 -24.97
C SER A 47 21.58 -27.55 -25.64
N VAL A 48 21.17 -26.42 -25.05
CA VAL A 48 20.29 -25.43 -25.68
C VAL A 48 21.19 -24.40 -26.34
N PRO A 49 21.41 -24.44 -27.67
CA PRO A 49 22.40 -23.59 -28.33
C PRO A 49 22.00 -22.12 -28.33
N LEU A 50 22.99 -21.24 -28.46
CA LEU A 50 22.77 -19.81 -28.64
C LEU A 50 21.84 -19.54 -29.83
N GLY A 51 20.86 -18.65 -29.63
CA GLY A 51 19.88 -18.30 -30.67
C GLY A 51 18.76 -19.32 -30.87
N THR A 52 18.63 -20.32 -29.98
CA THR A 52 17.50 -21.26 -29.97
C THR A 52 16.60 -21.07 -28.75
N LYS A 53 15.35 -21.52 -28.86
CA LYS A 53 14.39 -21.56 -27.77
C LYS A 53 13.93 -23.01 -27.54
N VAL A 54 13.98 -23.48 -26.30
CA VAL A 54 13.41 -24.77 -25.90
C VAL A 54 12.23 -24.50 -24.97
N ILE A 55 11.08 -25.08 -25.26
CA ILE A 55 9.84 -24.94 -24.48
C ILE A 55 9.45 -26.29 -23.90
N VAL A 56 9.29 -26.36 -22.59
CA VAL A 56 8.72 -27.51 -21.88
C VAL A 56 7.26 -27.22 -21.58
N LYS A 57 6.34 -28.03 -22.10
CA LYS A 57 4.90 -27.80 -21.94
C LYS A 57 4.28 -28.67 -20.86
N ASN A 58 3.16 -28.21 -20.30
CA ASN A 58 2.25 -29.00 -19.47
C ASN A 58 2.88 -29.63 -18.23
N GLY A 59 3.99 -29.06 -17.73
CA GLY A 59 4.69 -29.61 -16.57
C GLY A 59 5.50 -30.88 -16.87
N ALA A 60 5.75 -31.18 -18.15
CA ALA A 60 6.56 -32.32 -18.56
C ALA A 60 7.94 -32.31 -17.88
N THR A 61 8.42 -33.49 -17.52
CA THR A 61 9.76 -33.68 -16.95
C THR A 61 10.76 -33.99 -18.05
N VAL A 62 11.80 -33.17 -18.17
CA VAL A 62 12.93 -33.43 -19.06
C VAL A 62 14.07 -34.04 -18.24
N THR A 63 14.35 -35.31 -18.51
CA THR A 63 15.46 -36.05 -17.90
C THR A 63 16.66 -36.07 -18.85
N ILE A 64 17.82 -35.61 -18.41
CA ILE A 64 19.07 -35.63 -19.15
C ILE A 64 20.05 -36.59 -18.45
N ASN A 65 20.44 -37.66 -19.15
CA ASN A 65 21.39 -38.66 -18.66
C ASN A 65 22.85 -38.22 -18.91
N GLY A 66 23.16 -37.00 -18.52
CA GLY A 66 24.44 -36.31 -18.75
C GLY A 66 24.36 -34.86 -18.26
N ASP A 67 25.19 -34.00 -18.82
CA ASP A 67 25.20 -32.56 -18.52
C ASP A 67 24.13 -31.80 -19.32
N LEU A 68 23.56 -30.76 -18.73
CA LEU A 68 22.68 -29.80 -19.40
C LEU A 68 23.37 -28.44 -19.49
N LEU A 69 23.59 -27.93 -20.71
CA LEU A 69 24.16 -26.61 -20.97
C LEU A 69 23.15 -25.68 -21.65
N VAL A 70 22.77 -24.57 -21.01
CA VAL A 70 21.81 -23.60 -21.56
C VAL A 70 22.49 -22.31 -22.01
N GLN A 71 22.75 -22.21 -23.33
CA GLN A 71 23.31 -21.01 -23.98
C GLN A 71 22.25 -20.19 -24.74
N GLY A 72 21.11 -20.80 -25.07
CA GLY A 72 19.92 -20.17 -25.63
C GLY A 72 18.90 -19.79 -24.55
N LEU A 73 17.61 -19.97 -24.86
CA LEU A 73 16.51 -19.77 -23.92
C LEU A 73 15.83 -21.12 -23.62
N LEU A 74 15.77 -21.50 -22.35
CA LEU A 74 14.96 -22.61 -21.87
C LEU A 74 13.74 -22.06 -21.13
N THR A 75 12.53 -22.48 -21.50
CA THR A 75 11.30 -21.94 -20.91
C THR A 75 10.18 -22.95 -20.72
N CYS A 76 9.13 -22.56 -19.99
CA CYS A 76 7.94 -23.37 -19.75
C CYS A 76 6.67 -22.77 -20.39
N GLU A 77 5.67 -23.62 -20.65
CA GLU A 77 4.32 -23.21 -21.07
C GLU A 77 3.26 -24.15 -20.49
N GLY A 78 2.19 -23.64 -19.89
CA GLY A 78 1.10 -24.49 -19.39
C GLY A 78 1.44 -25.38 -18.18
N GLY A 79 2.59 -25.20 -17.53
CA GLY A 79 3.00 -25.95 -16.33
C GLY A 79 4.39 -25.52 -15.83
N PRO A 80 4.89 -26.12 -14.73
CA PRO A 80 6.24 -25.86 -14.23
C PRO A 80 7.33 -26.33 -15.21
N LEU A 81 8.53 -25.77 -15.09
CA LEU A 81 9.74 -26.30 -15.72
C LEU A 81 10.37 -27.36 -14.81
N ASN A 82 10.21 -28.64 -15.15
CA ASN A 82 10.77 -29.76 -14.39
C ASN A 82 11.99 -30.37 -15.10
N LEU A 83 13.16 -30.32 -14.46
CA LEU A 83 14.43 -30.79 -14.99
C LEU A 83 15.08 -31.81 -14.04
N VAL A 84 15.51 -32.95 -14.59
CA VAL A 84 16.32 -33.95 -13.88
C VAL A 84 17.60 -34.19 -14.67
N VAL A 85 18.74 -33.77 -14.14
CA VAL A 85 20.04 -33.78 -14.80
C VAL A 85 20.97 -34.71 -14.03
N SER A 86 21.42 -35.79 -14.67
CA SER A 86 22.32 -36.75 -14.03
C SER A 86 23.74 -36.20 -13.82
N GLY A 87 24.14 -35.18 -14.58
CA GLY A 87 25.44 -34.49 -14.44
C GLY A 87 25.30 -33.05 -13.93
N GLN A 88 26.03 -32.14 -14.55
CA GLN A 88 25.99 -30.71 -14.23
C GLN A 88 24.86 -29.99 -14.98
N PHE A 89 24.12 -29.13 -14.28
CA PHE A 89 23.23 -28.16 -14.89
C PHE A 89 23.92 -26.78 -14.97
N LYS A 90 24.28 -26.38 -16.18
CA LYS A 90 24.98 -25.13 -16.48
C LYS A 90 24.09 -24.16 -17.25
N VAL A 91 24.01 -22.92 -16.78
CA VAL A 91 23.25 -21.85 -17.43
C VAL A 91 24.18 -20.69 -17.77
N GLU A 92 24.34 -20.39 -19.05
CA GLU A 92 25.15 -19.26 -19.53
C GLU A 92 24.27 -18.08 -20.00
N ARG A 93 22.97 -18.30 -20.25
CA ARG A 93 22.08 -17.28 -20.78
C ARG A 93 20.74 -17.15 -20.05
N ALA A 94 19.73 -17.96 -20.37
CA ALA A 94 18.39 -17.70 -19.84
C ALA A 94 17.57 -18.96 -19.55
N VAL A 95 16.96 -18.99 -18.36
CA VAL A 95 15.94 -19.95 -17.95
C VAL A 95 14.73 -19.20 -17.42
N GLU A 96 13.57 -19.36 -18.06
CA GLU A 96 12.37 -18.56 -17.76
C GLU A 96 11.13 -19.43 -17.59
N CYS A 97 10.41 -19.32 -16.49
CA CYS A 97 9.11 -19.98 -16.34
C CYS A 97 8.05 -19.05 -15.77
N ALA A 98 7.22 -18.50 -16.66
CA ALA A 98 6.05 -17.73 -16.30
C ALA A 98 4.81 -18.65 -16.30
N ARG A 99 4.26 -18.90 -15.10
CA ARG A 99 2.99 -19.58 -14.88
C ARG A 99 1.82 -18.61 -15.11
N PRO A 100 0.63 -19.10 -15.53
CA PRO A 100 -0.54 -18.24 -15.68
C PRO A 100 -1.01 -17.67 -14.33
N GLU A 101 -1.66 -16.50 -14.36
CA GLU A 101 -2.19 -15.80 -13.17
C GLU A 101 -3.22 -16.64 -12.39
N THR A 102 -3.89 -17.59 -13.03
CA THR A 102 -4.78 -18.54 -12.36
C THR A 102 -4.27 -19.95 -12.63
N LEU A 103 -3.91 -20.66 -11.56
CA LEU A 103 -3.38 -22.01 -11.65
C LEU A 103 -4.50 -23.06 -11.65
N PRO A 104 -4.26 -24.24 -12.26
CA PRO A 104 -5.15 -25.38 -12.12
C PRO A 104 -5.35 -25.81 -10.66
N GLN A 105 -6.50 -26.37 -10.34
CA GLN A 105 -6.78 -26.89 -9.01
C GLN A 105 -5.77 -27.99 -8.64
N GLY A 106 -5.15 -27.88 -7.46
CA GLY A 106 -4.15 -28.83 -6.97
C GLY A 106 -2.70 -28.53 -7.40
N ASP A 107 -2.48 -27.50 -8.21
CA ASP A 107 -1.13 -27.00 -8.49
C ASP A 107 -0.56 -26.32 -7.23
N VAL A 108 0.64 -26.75 -6.83
CA VAL A 108 1.33 -26.22 -5.63
C VAL A 108 2.14 -24.95 -5.92
N GLY A 109 2.08 -24.41 -7.13
CA GLY A 109 2.72 -23.15 -7.48
C GLY A 109 4.19 -23.25 -7.92
N ASN A 110 4.68 -24.45 -8.25
CA ASN A 110 6.05 -24.62 -8.71
C ASN A 110 6.30 -23.86 -10.02
N GLY A 111 7.38 -23.10 -10.10
CA GLY A 111 7.83 -22.43 -11.32
C GLY A 111 8.94 -23.23 -11.98
N ILE A 112 10.12 -23.23 -11.37
CA ILE A 112 11.30 -23.97 -11.85
C ILE A 112 11.73 -24.99 -10.80
N VAL A 113 11.80 -26.26 -11.19
CA VAL A 113 12.30 -27.34 -10.36
C VAL A 113 13.43 -28.03 -11.11
N ALA A 114 14.65 -27.94 -10.57
CA ALA A 114 15.82 -28.56 -11.17
C ALA A 114 16.54 -29.45 -10.15
N VAL A 115 16.72 -30.71 -10.52
CA VAL A 115 17.51 -31.69 -9.77
C VAL A 115 18.77 -31.99 -10.56
N ALA A 116 19.95 -31.71 -10.01
CA ALA A 116 21.24 -31.96 -10.69
C ALA A 116 22.35 -32.36 -9.71
N GLN A 117 23.38 -33.09 -10.17
CA GLN A 117 24.53 -33.40 -9.30
C GLN A 117 25.29 -32.14 -8.88
N SER A 118 25.39 -31.17 -9.81
CA SER A 118 25.96 -29.85 -9.54
C SER A 118 25.32 -28.78 -10.42
N PHE A 119 25.38 -27.53 -9.96
CA PHE A 119 24.86 -26.36 -10.64
C PHE A 119 25.97 -25.35 -10.92
N ASP A 120 25.93 -24.73 -12.10
CA ASP A 120 26.83 -23.65 -12.49
C ASP A 120 26.06 -22.60 -13.31
N VAL A 121 25.51 -21.62 -12.62
CA VAL A 121 24.78 -20.50 -13.22
C VAL A 121 25.75 -19.34 -13.37
N GLY A 122 26.00 -18.94 -14.62
CA GLY A 122 26.98 -17.92 -14.98
C GLY A 122 26.59 -16.51 -14.54
N ALA A 123 27.57 -15.61 -14.45
CA ALA A 123 27.34 -14.23 -14.02
C ALA A 123 26.47 -13.41 -15.00
N ASP A 124 26.43 -13.79 -16.27
CA ASP A 124 25.58 -13.15 -17.28
C ASP A 124 24.23 -13.88 -17.45
N ALA A 125 23.97 -14.91 -16.65
CA ALA A 125 22.75 -15.69 -16.74
C ALA A 125 21.57 -14.96 -16.10
N VAL A 126 20.39 -15.15 -16.69
CA VAL A 126 19.12 -14.64 -16.19
C VAL A 126 18.19 -15.80 -15.88
N VAL A 127 17.66 -15.83 -14.66
CA VAL A 127 16.66 -16.82 -14.23
C VAL A 127 15.38 -16.09 -13.83
N VAL A 128 14.26 -16.43 -14.48
CA VAL A 128 12.96 -15.80 -14.24
C VAL A 128 11.92 -16.83 -13.87
N SER A 129 11.15 -16.58 -12.82
CA SER A 129 10.00 -17.42 -12.46
C SER A 129 8.95 -16.61 -11.72
N ASN A 130 7.65 -16.80 -11.93
CA ASN A 130 6.63 -16.24 -11.03
C ASN A 130 6.08 -17.26 -10.02
N GLY A 131 6.63 -18.48 -9.99
CA GLY A 131 6.33 -19.53 -9.03
C GLY A 131 7.56 -19.93 -8.20
N HIS A 132 7.43 -20.96 -7.37
CA HIS A 132 8.53 -21.47 -6.55
C HIS A 132 9.73 -21.87 -7.42
N VAL A 133 10.93 -21.63 -6.91
CA VAL A 133 12.18 -22.05 -7.57
C VAL A 133 12.93 -22.98 -6.63
N GLN A 134 13.24 -24.18 -7.10
CA GLN A 134 13.87 -25.23 -6.31
C GLN A 134 15.05 -25.82 -7.08
N PHE A 135 16.26 -25.55 -6.60
CA PHE A 135 17.50 -26.14 -7.14
C PHE A 135 18.07 -27.05 -6.07
N VAL A 136 18.05 -28.36 -6.32
CA VAL A 136 18.43 -29.37 -5.34
C VAL A 136 19.34 -30.42 -5.93
N THR A 137 20.17 -31.03 -5.09
CA THR A 137 21.07 -32.12 -5.52
C THR A 137 20.45 -33.51 -5.43
N ASP A 138 19.26 -33.62 -4.84
CA ASP A 138 18.55 -34.87 -4.61
C ASP A 138 17.06 -34.63 -4.79
N ALA A 139 16.41 -35.47 -5.59
CA ALA A 139 14.97 -35.38 -5.87
C ALA A 139 14.10 -35.48 -4.60
N SER A 140 14.57 -36.19 -3.57
CA SER A 140 13.88 -36.30 -2.27
C SER A 140 13.79 -34.98 -1.49
N LYS A 141 14.52 -33.95 -1.92
CA LYS A 141 14.53 -32.61 -1.31
C LYS A 141 13.61 -31.61 -2.04
N VAL A 142 13.01 -32.03 -3.15
CA VAL A 142 12.00 -31.22 -3.85
C VAL A 142 10.72 -31.24 -3.01
N ALA A 143 10.20 -30.06 -2.69
CA ALA A 143 8.84 -29.94 -2.16
C ALA A 143 7.84 -30.10 -3.31
N THR A 144 7.02 -31.14 -3.20
CA THR A 144 6.02 -31.51 -4.21
C THR A 144 4.59 -31.30 -3.71
N THR A 145 4.42 -31.09 -2.41
CA THR A 145 3.13 -30.85 -1.75
C THR A 145 3.08 -29.48 -1.09
N GLN A 146 1.86 -28.95 -0.88
CA GLN A 146 1.67 -27.67 -0.19
C GLN A 146 2.23 -27.68 1.24
N GLU A 147 2.11 -28.81 1.94
CA GLU A 147 2.63 -28.98 3.31
C GLU A 147 4.16 -28.92 3.36
N GLU A 148 4.85 -29.48 2.36
CA GLU A 148 6.30 -29.38 2.25
C GLU A 148 6.75 -27.96 1.92
N ILE A 149 6.06 -27.28 0.99
CA ILE A 149 6.31 -25.87 0.67
C ILE A 149 6.17 -24.99 1.92
N GLU A 150 5.09 -25.18 2.67
CA GLU A 150 4.81 -24.48 3.92
C GLU A 150 5.91 -24.73 4.96
N LYS A 151 6.34 -25.99 5.10
CA LYS A 151 7.42 -26.36 6.02
C LYS A 151 8.74 -25.68 5.65
N ILE A 152 9.10 -25.62 4.37
CA ILE A 152 10.30 -24.91 3.90
C ILE A 152 10.18 -23.40 4.14
N TYR A 153 9.01 -22.84 3.83
CA TYR A 153 8.73 -21.42 4.02
C TYR A 153 8.84 -21.03 5.50
N GLU A 154 8.30 -21.82 6.43
CA GLU A 154 8.43 -21.55 7.86
C GLU A 154 9.84 -21.84 8.40
N GLU A 155 10.54 -22.83 7.86
CA GLU A 155 11.94 -23.07 8.19
C GLU A 155 12.83 -21.86 7.87
N ALA A 156 12.54 -21.18 6.75
CA ALA A 156 13.22 -19.96 6.33
C ALA A 156 12.99 -18.75 7.26
N ALA A 157 12.06 -18.84 8.22
CA ALA A 157 11.82 -17.80 9.24
C ALA A 157 12.05 -18.27 10.68
N THR A 158 12.38 -19.55 10.89
CA THR A 158 12.55 -20.12 12.24
C THR A 158 14.02 -20.22 12.64
N TYR A 159 14.37 -19.61 13.78
CA TYR A 159 15.69 -19.69 14.38
C TYR A 159 15.98 -21.09 14.98
N ARG A 160 17.20 -21.63 14.76
CA ARG A 160 17.65 -22.93 15.32
C ARG A 160 19.13 -22.87 15.72
N THR A 161 19.51 -23.47 16.85
CA THR A 161 20.84 -23.22 17.49
C THR A 161 21.98 -24.18 17.10
N THR A 162 21.75 -25.20 16.26
CA THR A 162 22.69 -26.34 16.16
C THR A 162 23.68 -26.29 15.00
N GLU A 163 23.50 -25.41 14.01
CA GLU A 163 24.34 -25.31 12.81
C GLU A 163 24.82 -23.87 12.56
N GLN A 164 25.87 -23.71 11.74
CA GLN A 164 26.32 -22.39 11.31
C GLN A 164 25.26 -21.80 10.39
N HIS A 165 24.74 -20.62 10.72
CA HIS A 165 23.71 -20.02 9.90
C HIS A 165 23.73 -18.50 9.95
N LEU A 166 23.15 -17.93 8.89
CA LEU A 166 22.88 -16.52 8.72
C LEU A 166 21.39 -16.35 8.41
N GLY A 167 20.71 -15.52 9.20
CA GLY A 167 19.24 -15.49 9.22
C GLY A 167 18.66 -16.68 10.01
N PRO A 168 17.35 -16.72 10.29
CA PRO A 168 16.35 -15.79 9.77
C PRO A 168 16.42 -14.39 10.34
N LEU A 169 15.83 -13.44 9.63
CA LEU A 169 15.50 -12.15 10.20
C LEU A 169 14.36 -12.37 11.20
N THR A 170 14.73 -12.44 12.48
CA THR A 170 13.87 -12.91 13.57
C THR A 170 13.49 -11.74 14.49
N PRO A 171 12.27 -11.66 15.03
CA PRO A 171 11.95 -10.69 16.08
C PRO A 171 12.87 -10.87 17.30
N LEU A 172 13.31 -9.77 17.93
CA LEU A 172 14.25 -9.81 19.06
C LEU A 172 13.72 -10.63 20.25
N GLU A 173 12.39 -10.62 20.44
CA GLU A 173 11.68 -11.29 21.52
C GLU A 173 11.67 -12.82 21.33
N GLN A 174 11.84 -13.29 20.10
CA GLN A 174 11.90 -14.71 19.75
C GLN A 174 13.33 -15.27 19.80
N ILE A 175 14.35 -14.41 19.97
CA ILE A 175 15.74 -14.84 20.16
C ILE A 175 15.99 -15.10 21.65
N PRO A 176 16.37 -16.35 22.05
CA PRO A 176 16.63 -16.67 23.46
C PRO A 176 17.64 -15.71 24.11
N PRO A 177 17.42 -15.33 25.38
CA PRO A 177 18.42 -14.56 26.13
C PRO A 177 19.78 -15.29 26.19
N GLY A 178 20.87 -14.57 25.93
CA GLY A 178 22.23 -15.14 25.96
C GLY A 178 22.70 -15.81 24.67
N THR A 179 21.88 -15.82 23.60
CA THR A 179 22.33 -16.27 22.28
C THR A 179 23.53 -15.42 21.79
N PRO A 180 24.67 -16.03 21.38
CA PRO A 180 25.79 -15.30 20.79
C PRO A 180 25.34 -14.41 19.63
N GLY A 181 25.80 -13.16 19.59
CA GLY A 181 25.37 -12.19 18.56
C GLY A 181 24.01 -11.53 18.82
N ARG A 182 23.30 -11.87 19.91
CA ARG A 182 22.11 -11.12 20.35
C ARG A 182 22.53 -9.67 20.60
N PRO A 183 21.90 -8.67 19.95
CA PRO A 183 22.24 -7.28 20.17
C PRO A 183 21.96 -6.93 21.63
N VAL A 184 23.01 -6.68 22.41
CA VAL A 184 22.87 -6.02 23.71
C VAL A 184 22.42 -4.60 23.38
N SER A 185 21.25 -4.17 23.87
CA SER A 185 20.68 -2.87 23.53
C SER A 185 21.52 -1.74 24.11
N THR A 186 22.58 -1.34 23.42
CA THR A 186 23.25 -0.06 23.63
C THR A 186 23.12 0.75 22.36
N ALA A 187 22.31 1.80 22.44
CA ALA A 187 22.16 2.79 21.39
C ALA A 187 23.52 3.48 21.17
N ILE A 188 24.16 3.20 20.04
CA ILE A 188 25.32 3.96 19.57
C ILE A 188 24.81 4.95 18.52
N LYS A 189 25.06 6.24 18.77
CA LYS A 189 24.86 7.29 17.76
C LYS A 189 25.84 7.04 16.61
N LEU A 190 25.32 6.78 15.41
CA LEU A 190 26.13 6.66 14.21
C LEU A 190 26.50 8.05 13.70
N ALA A 191 27.78 8.22 13.34
CA ALA A 191 28.24 9.34 12.53
C ALA A 191 27.81 9.14 11.07
N PRO A 192 27.52 10.21 10.31
CA PRO A 192 27.16 10.09 8.90
C PRO A 192 28.34 9.57 8.09
N VAL A 193 28.14 8.44 7.40
CA VAL A 193 29.07 7.95 6.37
C VAL A 193 28.68 8.61 5.06
N VAL A 194 29.55 9.48 4.56
CA VAL A 194 29.45 10.05 3.21
C VAL A 194 30.03 9.01 2.24
N VAL A 195 29.16 8.32 1.51
CA VAL A 195 29.57 7.44 0.41
C VAL A 195 29.67 8.28 -0.85
N ASN A 196 30.89 8.56 -1.28
CA ASN A 196 31.19 9.18 -2.58
C ASN A 196 31.47 8.05 -3.57
N GLN A 197 30.55 7.76 -4.49
CA GLN A 197 30.77 6.85 -5.62
C GLN A 197 30.44 7.58 -6.93
N PRO A 198 31.35 7.62 -7.92
CA PRO A 198 31.12 8.31 -9.18
C PRO A 198 30.25 7.48 -10.15
N TRP A 199 29.14 8.09 -10.56
CA TRP A 199 28.07 7.62 -11.46
C TRP A 199 28.41 7.26 -12.92
N TRP A 200 29.68 7.11 -13.30
CA TRP A 200 30.05 6.80 -14.69
C TRP A 200 31.31 5.94 -14.78
N SER A 201 31.12 4.63 -14.88
CA SER A 201 32.12 3.72 -15.44
C SER A 201 31.45 2.86 -16.51
N PRO A 202 31.90 2.92 -17.77
CA PRO A 202 31.33 2.10 -18.84
C PRO A 202 31.91 0.69 -18.73
N LEU A 203 31.09 -0.29 -18.37
CA LEU A 203 31.50 -1.69 -18.34
C LEU A 203 31.30 -2.32 -19.73
N TRP A 204 32.38 -2.38 -20.49
CA TRP A 204 32.52 -3.40 -21.53
C TRP A 204 32.97 -4.70 -20.87
N HIS A 205 32.05 -5.64 -20.67
CA HIS A 205 32.39 -7.00 -20.26
C HIS A 205 32.80 -7.81 -21.49
N VAL A 206 34.10 -8.09 -21.58
CA VAL A 206 34.64 -9.13 -22.47
C VAL A 206 34.32 -10.46 -21.80
N ALA A 207 33.68 -11.39 -22.52
CA ALA A 207 33.43 -12.75 -22.05
C ALA A 207 34.76 -13.39 -21.59
N GLN A 208 34.96 -13.48 -20.27
CA GLN A 208 36.08 -14.18 -19.69
C GLN A 208 35.70 -15.64 -19.50
N ALA A 209 36.57 -16.52 -19.98
CA ALA A 209 36.45 -17.95 -19.72
C ALA A 209 36.46 -18.20 -18.20
N GLN A 210 35.52 -19.04 -17.76
CA GLN A 210 35.33 -19.45 -16.37
C GLN A 210 36.63 -19.92 -15.70
N GLU A 211 37.03 -19.24 -14.62
CA GLU A 211 37.96 -19.83 -13.65
C GLU A 211 37.18 -20.75 -12.69
N PRO A 212 37.62 -22.00 -12.47
CA PRO A 212 36.96 -22.95 -11.59
C PRO A 212 37.00 -22.53 -10.10
N ALA A 213 36.16 -23.10 -9.25
CA ALA A 213 36.01 -22.65 -7.85
C ALA A 213 37.27 -22.94 -7.06
N THR A 214 37.96 -21.90 -6.59
CA THR A 214 39.16 -22.05 -5.80
C THR A 214 38.95 -21.67 -4.34
N ASP A 215 39.57 -22.40 -3.41
CA ASP A 215 39.73 -21.98 -2.02
C ASP A 215 40.62 -20.71 -1.91
N ILE A 216 40.86 -20.23 -0.68
CA ILE A 216 41.69 -19.04 -0.43
C ILE A 216 43.16 -19.26 -0.84
N GLU A 217 43.58 -20.52 -0.97
CA GLU A 217 44.89 -20.94 -1.46
C GLU A 217 44.93 -21.15 -2.99
N GLY A 218 43.82 -20.97 -3.71
CA GLY A 218 43.76 -21.14 -5.17
C GLY A 218 43.50 -22.58 -5.64
N ASN A 219 43.16 -23.52 -4.75
CA ASN A 219 42.89 -24.92 -5.13
C ASN A 219 41.42 -25.15 -5.47
N LEU A 220 41.19 -25.95 -6.51
CA LEU A 220 39.86 -26.41 -6.89
C LEU A 220 39.10 -27.02 -5.71
N VAL A 221 37.89 -26.53 -5.44
CA VAL A 221 36.97 -27.14 -4.47
C VAL A 221 35.98 -28.03 -5.24
N PRO A 222 36.16 -29.36 -5.24
CA PRO A 222 35.25 -30.27 -5.92
C PRO A 222 33.83 -30.14 -5.33
N ASN A 223 32.80 -30.35 -6.16
CA ASN A 223 31.39 -30.37 -5.73
C ASN A 223 30.87 -29.04 -5.15
N THR A 224 31.32 -27.89 -5.67
CA THR A 224 30.78 -26.57 -5.32
C THR A 224 29.77 -26.12 -6.38
N ASN A 225 28.55 -25.83 -5.96
CA ASN A 225 27.50 -25.26 -6.81
C ASN A 225 27.69 -23.75 -6.91
N ARG A 226 27.65 -23.19 -8.11
CA ARG A 226 27.80 -21.75 -8.35
C ARG A 226 26.47 -21.15 -8.79
N ILE A 227 26.01 -20.17 -8.05
CA ILE A 227 24.78 -19.42 -8.34
C ILE A 227 25.18 -17.95 -8.49
N ARG A 228 25.05 -17.43 -9.71
CA ARG A 228 25.42 -16.08 -10.09
C ARG A 228 24.34 -15.46 -11.00
N GLY A 229 24.56 -14.22 -11.41
CA GLY A 229 23.75 -13.52 -12.40
C GLY A 229 22.50 -12.87 -11.81
N THR A 230 21.49 -12.65 -12.64
CA THR A 230 20.27 -11.93 -12.24
C THR A 230 19.09 -12.88 -12.15
N TRP A 231 18.49 -12.99 -10.97
CA TRP A 231 17.34 -13.83 -10.72
C TRP A 231 16.15 -12.99 -10.32
N VAL A 232 15.05 -13.13 -11.07
CA VAL A 232 13.80 -12.42 -10.81
C VAL A 232 12.72 -13.45 -10.53
N VAL A 233 12.22 -13.46 -9.30
CA VAL A 233 11.06 -14.25 -8.91
C VAL A 233 9.84 -13.31 -8.86
N GLY A 234 8.90 -13.42 -9.80
CA GLY A 234 7.75 -12.54 -10.05
C GLY A 234 7.47 -12.38 -11.55
N ASP A 235 6.49 -11.58 -11.97
CA ASP A 235 6.31 -11.19 -13.39
C ASP A 235 7.21 -9.98 -13.68
N PRO A 236 8.25 -10.14 -14.51
CA PRO A 236 9.03 -9.01 -14.97
C PRO A 236 8.22 -8.26 -16.02
N THR A 237 7.80 -7.04 -15.70
CA THR A 237 7.49 -6.09 -16.77
C THR A 237 8.81 -5.83 -17.53
N GLN A 238 8.98 -6.50 -18.68
CA GLN A 238 10.19 -6.36 -19.50
C GLN A 238 10.10 -5.12 -20.41
N PRO A 239 11.24 -4.47 -20.75
CA PRO A 239 12.60 -4.82 -20.34
C PRO A 239 12.93 -4.35 -18.93
N LEU A 240 14.00 -4.88 -18.34
CA LEU A 240 14.53 -4.46 -17.04
C LEU A 240 15.38 -3.18 -17.20
N PRO A 241 14.89 -1.99 -16.79
CA PRO A 241 15.68 -0.95 -16.16
C PRO A 241 15.44 -0.98 -14.64
N PHE A 242 16.21 -0.18 -13.90
CA PHE A 242 16.29 -0.08 -12.44
C PHE A 242 14.98 0.20 -11.65
N ASP A 243 13.80 0.10 -12.29
CA ASP A 243 12.47 0.13 -11.68
C ASP A 243 11.76 -1.23 -11.84
N LEU A 244 12.37 -2.28 -11.27
CA LEU A 244 11.80 -3.63 -11.22
C LEU A 244 10.49 -3.63 -10.41
N LYS A 245 9.35 -3.39 -11.08
CA LYS A 245 8.04 -3.71 -10.53
C LYS A 245 7.82 -5.21 -10.64
N ILE A 246 8.19 -5.92 -9.58
CA ILE A 246 8.09 -7.38 -9.49
C ILE A 246 6.62 -7.70 -9.16
N SER A 247 5.91 -8.40 -10.05
CA SER A 247 4.51 -8.70 -9.77
C SER A 247 4.33 -9.72 -8.64
N THR A 248 3.10 -9.77 -8.15
CA THR A 248 2.67 -10.74 -7.14
C THR A 248 2.57 -12.16 -7.71
N PRO A 249 2.80 -13.21 -6.90
CA PRO A 249 2.68 -14.63 -7.31
C PRO A 249 1.28 -14.96 -7.85
N PRO A 250 1.08 -15.91 -8.79
CA PRO A 250 -0.22 -16.39 -9.28
C PRO A 250 -1.29 -16.68 -8.22
N LYS A 251 -2.58 -16.58 -8.58
CA LYS A 251 -3.72 -16.79 -7.67
C LYS A 251 -3.65 -18.20 -7.07
N GLY A 252 -3.79 -18.26 -5.76
CA GLY A 252 -3.68 -19.51 -5.00
C GLY A 252 -2.28 -19.77 -4.44
N ILE A 253 -1.25 -19.07 -4.93
CA ILE A 253 0.06 -19.04 -4.29
C ILE A 253 0.10 -17.86 -3.33
N ASN A 254 0.10 -18.17 -2.04
CA ASN A 254 0.18 -17.18 -0.96
C ASN A 254 1.60 -16.99 -0.40
N LYS A 255 2.55 -17.83 -0.83
CA LYS A 255 3.92 -17.91 -0.35
C LYS A 255 4.82 -18.31 -1.51
N ILE A 256 5.96 -17.66 -1.67
CA ILE A 256 6.99 -18.08 -2.62
C ILE A 256 8.24 -18.52 -1.85
N ILE A 257 8.83 -19.61 -2.33
CA ILE A 257 10.09 -20.13 -1.81
C ILE A 257 11.12 -20.13 -2.92
N LEU A 258 12.32 -19.70 -2.57
CA LEU A 258 13.54 -20.04 -3.29
C LEU A 258 14.30 -21.04 -2.43
N ASN A 259 14.37 -22.30 -2.86
CA ASN A 259 14.97 -23.40 -2.11
C ASN A 259 16.24 -23.87 -2.81
N PHE A 260 17.38 -23.57 -2.20
CA PHE A 260 18.68 -24.11 -2.57
C PHE A 260 19.09 -25.16 -1.55
N ASN A 261 18.99 -26.44 -1.90
CA ASN A 261 19.38 -27.53 -0.98
C ASN A 261 20.38 -28.48 -1.63
N PHE A 262 21.65 -28.21 -1.36
CA PHE A 262 22.79 -28.91 -1.94
C PHE A 262 23.37 -30.00 -1.02
N GLY A 263 22.89 -30.11 0.23
CA GLY A 263 23.31 -31.15 1.18
C GLY A 263 24.80 -31.10 1.48
N ALA A 264 25.52 -32.19 1.21
CA ALA A 264 26.96 -32.27 1.44
C ALA A 264 27.81 -31.46 0.44
N ASN A 265 27.20 -30.94 -0.63
CA ASN A 265 27.90 -30.14 -1.64
C ASN A 265 28.07 -28.70 -1.16
N GLY A 266 29.11 -28.02 -1.66
CA GLY A 266 29.35 -26.60 -1.39
C GLY A 266 28.44 -25.69 -2.22
N MET A 267 28.36 -24.43 -1.84
CA MET A 267 27.65 -23.36 -2.55
C MET A 267 28.49 -22.08 -2.57
N GLU A 268 28.60 -21.48 -3.74
CA GLU A 268 29.13 -20.13 -3.95
C GLU A 268 28.00 -19.26 -4.52
N LEU A 269 27.61 -18.24 -3.77
CA LEU A 269 26.76 -17.14 -4.23
C LEU A 269 27.69 -15.98 -4.59
N SER A 270 27.87 -15.69 -5.88
CA SER A 270 28.77 -14.61 -6.27
C SER A 270 28.31 -13.84 -7.50
N ASP A 271 28.54 -12.52 -7.49
CA ASP A 271 28.05 -11.60 -8.52
C ASP A 271 26.57 -11.89 -8.83
N PHE A 272 25.78 -11.94 -7.76
CA PHE A 272 24.43 -12.45 -7.75
C PHE A 272 23.47 -11.33 -7.35
N GLU A 273 22.41 -11.16 -8.13
CA GLU A 273 21.30 -10.27 -7.80
C GLU A 273 20.03 -11.10 -7.79
N LEU A 274 19.34 -11.12 -6.64
CA LEU A 274 18.07 -11.81 -6.48
C LEU A 274 16.98 -10.82 -6.11
N THR A 275 15.93 -10.79 -6.91
CA THR A 275 14.73 -9.99 -6.64
C THR A 275 13.50 -10.88 -6.51
N GLY A 276 12.87 -10.86 -5.33
CA GLY A 276 11.66 -11.62 -5.01
C GLY A 276 10.38 -10.79 -5.12
N PRO A 277 9.22 -11.45 -5.29
CA PRO A 277 7.95 -10.78 -5.49
C PRO A 277 7.37 -10.26 -4.17
N ASP A 278 6.58 -9.20 -4.30
CA ASP A 278 5.71 -8.74 -3.24
C ASP A 278 4.60 -9.76 -2.96
N GLY A 279 4.09 -9.76 -1.73
CA GLY A 279 2.88 -10.48 -1.38
C GLY A 279 1.68 -9.95 -2.16
N ARG A 280 0.75 -10.84 -2.49
CA ARG A 280 -0.49 -10.49 -3.17
C ARG A 280 -1.44 -9.71 -2.27
N ALA A 281 -2.16 -8.75 -2.86
CA ALA A 281 -3.21 -8.03 -2.15
C ALA A 281 -4.33 -8.98 -1.70
N GLY A 282 -4.80 -8.79 -0.47
CA GLY A 282 -5.95 -9.50 0.07
C GLY A 282 -7.21 -9.18 -0.72
N LYS A 283 -8.12 -10.15 -0.77
CA LYS A 283 -9.37 -10.01 -1.53
C LYS A 283 -10.31 -8.98 -0.88
N ASP A 284 -10.81 -8.04 -1.66
CA ASP A 284 -11.86 -7.12 -1.21
C ASP A 284 -13.19 -7.85 -0.95
N GLU A 285 -13.94 -7.39 0.05
CA GLU A 285 -15.30 -7.88 0.32
C GLU A 285 -16.31 -6.73 0.37
N SER A 286 -17.45 -6.90 -0.31
CA SER A 286 -18.52 -5.90 -0.33
C SER A 286 -19.93 -6.49 -0.36
N GLY A 287 -20.93 -5.68 0.01
CA GLY A 287 -22.35 -5.94 -0.28
C GLY A 287 -23.12 -6.76 0.76
N LYS A 288 -22.50 -7.07 1.91
CA LYS A 288 -23.16 -7.71 3.07
C LYS A 288 -23.20 -6.76 4.25
N CYS A 289 -23.92 -7.12 5.32
CA CYS A 289 -23.93 -6.33 6.55
C CYS A 289 -22.77 -6.60 7.49
N THR A 290 -22.11 -7.74 7.34
CA THR A 290 -20.82 -8.01 7.97
C THR A 290 -19.84 -8.42 6.88
N VAL A 291 -18.77 -7.65 6.71
CA VAL A 291 -17.75 -7.87 5.68
C VAL A 291 -16.35 -7.76 6.27
N THR A 292 -15.45 -8.62 5.81
CA THR A 292 -14.05 -8.65 6.23
C THR A 292 -13.15 -8.76 5.00
N GLY A 293 -12.29 -7.77 4.81
CA GLY A 293 -11.28 -7.82 3.76
C GLY A 293 -10.29 -8.96 4.01
N GLY A 294 -9.85 -9.63 2.94
CA GLY A 294 -8.86 -10.70 3.03
C GLY A 294 -7.51 -10.20 3.54
N LYS A 295 -6.75 -11.04 4.25
CA LYS A 295 -5.35 -10.73 4.60
C LYS A 295 -4.52 -10.62 3.31
N GLY A 296 -3.60 -9.65 3.26
CA GLY A 296 -2.54 -9.63 2.26
C GLY A 296 -1.60 -10.82 2.45
N ASP A 297 -1.17 -11.40 1.34
CA ASP A 297 -0.23 -12.52 1.34
C ASP A 297 1.18 -12.03 1.72
N ASP A 298 2.02 -12.96 2.15
CA ASP A 298 3.38 -12.63 2.58
C ASP A 298 4.33 -12.63 1.37
N ALA A 299 5.44 -11.89 1.47
CA ALA A 299 6.47 -11.87 0.41
C ALA A 299 7.32 -13.16 0.38
N MET A 300 8.22 -13.26 -0.60
CA MET A 300 9.07 -14.45 -0.76
C MET A 300 10.00 -14.71 0.43
N ARG A 301 10.31 -16.00 0.63
CA ARG A 301 11.41 -16.43 1.49
C ARG A 301 12.48 -17.23 0.75
N LEU A 302 13.74 -16.97 1.09
CA LEU A 302 14.89 -17.74 0.61
C LEU A 302 15.35 -18.73 1.70
N LEU A 303 15.48 -20.01 1.34
CA LEU A 303 16.19 -21.00 2.14
C LEU A 303 17.38 -21.53 1.33
N ALA A 304 18.59 -21.38 1.86
CA ALA A 304 19.79 -21.98 1.29
C ALA A 304 20.47 -22.92 2.29
N GLN A 305 20.83 -24.13 1.86
CA GLN A 305 21.43 -25.17 2.67
C GLN A 305 22.52 -25.90 1.88
N ALA A 306 23.74 -25.89 2.42
CA ALA A 306 24.91 -26.51 1.81
C ALA A 306 25.94 -26.92 2.88
N SER A 307 26.96 -27.67 2.50
CA SER A 307 28.05 -28.02 3.42
C SER A 307 28.93 -26.80 3.71
N ASN A 308 29.34 -26.13 2.64
CA ASN A 308 30.08 -24.87 2.70
C ASN A 308 29.28 -23.80 1.97
N ILE A 309 29.15 -22.60 2.54
CA ILE A 309 28.54 -21.44 1.90
C ILE A 309 29.60 -20.34 1.80
N LYS A 310 29.86 -19.86 0.57
CA LYS A 310 30.65 -18.67 0.28
C LYS A 310 29.77 -17.63 -0.38
N VAL A 311 29.77 -16.40 0.13
CA VAL A 311 29.02 -15.26 -0.42
C VAL A 311 29.99 -14.16 -0.84
N ALA A 312 29.87 -13.64 -2.06
CA ALA A 312 30.68 -12.53 -2.55
C ALA A 312 29.93 -11.66 -3.57
N ASN A 313 29.63 -10.40 -3.25
CA ASN A 313 28.85 -9.50 -4.13
C ASN A 313 27.44 -10.06 -4.38
N PHE A 314 26.62 -10.05 -3.34
CA PHE A 314 25.25 -10.53 -3.40
C PHE A 314 24.27 -9.42 -3.01
N ASP A 315 23.32 -9.12 -3.88
CA ASP A 315 22.19 -8.23 -3.62
C ASP A 315 20.90 -9.06 -3.49
N LEU A 316 20.26 -8.99 -2.32
CA LEU A 316 19.08 -9.78 -1.97
C LEU A 316 17.88 -8.87 -1.70
N HIS A 317 16.91 -8.83 -2.62
CA HIS A 317 15.65 -8.12 -2.48
C HIS A 317 14.49 -9.10 -2.22
N LEU A 318 13.88 -9.01 -1.04
CA LEU A 318 12.97 -10.05 -0.54
C LEU A 318 11.47 -9.80 -0.81
N GLY A 319 11.12 -8.62 -1.32
CA GLY A 319 9.73 -8.22 -1.57
C GLY A 319 9.01 -7.70 -0.31
N ALA A 320 8.03 -6.82 -0.54
CA ALA A 320 7.13 -6.28 0.47
C ALA A 320 5.95 -7.22 0.74
N GLY A 321 5.33 -7.11 1.91
CA GLY A 321 4.08 -7.82 2.20
C GLY A 321 2.92 -7.26 1.37
N GLY A 322 1.94 -8.10 1.03
CA GLY A 322 0.76 -7.69 0.29
C GLY A 322 -0.17 -6.79 1.08
N THR A 323 -0.88 -5.88 0.43
CA THR A 323 -1.87 -5.03 1.10
C THR A 323 -3.07 -5.86 1.58
N GLY A 324 -3.66 -5.52 2.71
CA GLY A 324 -4.93 -6.10 3.14
C GLY A 324 -6.08 -5.67 2.21
N GLY A 325 -7.05 -6.56 2.01
CA GLY A 325 -8.25 -6.28 1.22
C GLY A 325 -9.17 -5.28 1.92
N SER A 326 -9.89 -4.49 1.13
CA SER A 326 -10.87 -3.53 1.61
C SER A 326 -12.20 -4.21 1.97
N ALA A 327 -12.96 -3.60 2.87
CA ALA A 327 -14.26 -4.10 3.32
C ALA A 327 -15.33 -3.00 3.23
N THR A 328 -16.45 -3.24 2.55
CA THR A 328 -17.54 -2.25 2.41
C THR A 328 -18.93 -2.87 2.60
N THR A 329 -19.69 -2.42 3.60
CA THR A 329 -21.04 -2.98 3.82
C THR A 329 -22.05 -2.50 2.77
N SER A 330 -23.19 -3.17 2.67
CA SER A 330 -24.37 -2.58 2.03
C SER A 330 -24.88 -1.39 2.84
N LYS A 331 -25.63 -0.50 2.19
CA LYS A 331 -26.33 0.62 2.85
C LYS A 331 -27.57 0.18 3.62
N ASP A 332 -28.12 -1.00 3.35
CA ASP A 332 -29.36 -1.49 3.97
C ASP A 332 -29.12 -2.34 5.23
N CYS A 333 -28.10 -1.99 6.01
CA CYS A 333 -27.63 -2.82 7.12
C CYS A 333 -28.01 -2.26 8.50
N ASP A 334 -28.36 -3.15 9.42
CA ASP A 334 -28.60 -2.82 10.82
C ASP A 334 -28.15 -3.98 11.73
N PRO A 335 -26.93 -3.94 12.29
CA PRO A 335 -25.86 -2.97 12.01
C PRO A 335 -25.09 -3.30 10.72
N GLY A 336 -24.45 -2.29 10.12
CA GLY A 336 -23.35 -2.47 9.18
C GLY A 336 -22.00 -2.59 9.91
N VAL A 337 -21.25 -3.65 9.67
CA VAL A 337 -19.93 -3.92 10.26
C VAL A 337 -18.90 -4.23 9.17
N ALA A 338 -17.88 -3.39 9.03
CA ALA A 338 -16.76 -3.58 8.10
C ALA A 338 -15.43 -3.70 8.83
N THR A 339 -14.62 -4.71 8.48
CA THR A 339 -13.24 -4.88 8.97
C THR A 339 -12.27 -5.02 7.82
N GLY A 340 -11.30 -4.11 7.70
CA GLY A 340 -10.27 -4.17 6.68
C GLY A 340 -9.32 -5.35 6.92
N GLY A 341 -8.80 -5.95 5.85
CA GLY A 341 -7.83 -7.04 5.93
C GLY A 341 -6.50 -6.58 6.51
N ALA A 342 -5.79 -7.45 7.22
CA ALA A 342 -4.43 -7.13 7.66
C ALA A 342 -3.44 -7.18 6.49
N GLY A 343 -2.41 -6.35 6.53
CA GLY A 343 -1.28 -6.43 5.60
C GLY A 343 -0.43 -7.69 5.81
N GLY A 344 0.19 -8.16 4.73
CA GLY A 344 1.12 -9.28 4.71
C GLY A 344 2.48 -8.97 5.30
N SER A 345 3.24 -10.01 5.60
CA SER A 345 4.62 -9.89 6.11
C SER A 345 5.61 -9.66 4.98
N SER A 346 6.64 -8.85 5.23
CA SER A 346 7.78 -8.69 4.32
C SER A 346 8.64 -9.96 4.27
N GLY A 347 9.44 -10.11 3.21
CA GLY A 347 10.18 -11.34 2.95
C GLY A 347 11.29 -11.67 3.95
N ASN A 348 11.79 -12.90 3.91
CA ASN A 348 12.79 -13.39 4.87
C ASN A 348 13.82 -14.29 4.19
N PHE A 349 14.95 -14.55 4.85
CA PHE A 349 15.93 -15.49 4.32
C PHE A 349 16.62 -16.25 5.43
N LYS A 350 17.04 -17.47 5.14
CA LYS A 350 17.90 -18.27 5.99
C LYS A 350 18.92 -19.02 5.15
N MET A 351 20.19 -18.94 5.54
CA MET A 351 21.28 -19.69 4.95
C MET A 351 21.92 -20.55 6.02
N VAL A 352 22.09 -21.84 5.75
CA VAL A 352 22.60 -22.82 6.72
C VAL A 352 23.77 -23.60 6.12
N ALA A 353 24.91 -23.55 6.79
CA ALA A 353 26.11 -24.27 6.43
C ALA A 353 26.41 -25.35 7.49
N SER A 354 26.61 -26.60 7.08
CA SER A 354 26.96 -27.67 8.02
C SER A 354 28.45 -27.68 8.41
N ALA A 355 29.34 -27.06 7.60
CA ALA A 355 30.78 -27.08 7.81
C ALA A 355 31.42 -25.68 7.84
N LYS A 356 31.24 -24.85 6.81
CA LYS A 356 31.91 -23.54 6.69
C LYS A 356 30.98 -22.46 6.13
N PHE A 357 30.99 -21.26 6.71
CA PHE A 357 30.29 -20.09 6.18
C PHE A 357 31.22 -18.88 6.09
N GLU A 358 31.41 -18.35 4.88
CA GLU A 358 32.25 -17.18 4.62
C GLU A 358 31.57 -16.14 3.74
N ILE A 359 31.77 -14.86 4.07
CA ILE A 359 31.30 -13.71 3.30
C ILE A 359 32.54 -12.90 2.90
N THR A 360 32.99 -13.05 1.66
CA THR A 360 34.26 -12.47 1.18
C THR A 360 34.08 -11.15 0.41
N GLY A 361 32.85 -10.79 0.07
CA GLY A 361 32.51 -9.55 -0.63
C GLY A 361 31.22 -8.94 -0.09
N ALA A 362 30.74 -7.85 -0.71
CA ALA A 362 29.54 -7.16 -0.25
C ALA A 362 28.33 -8.10 -0.23
N PHE A 363 27.52 -8.02 0.83
CA PHE A 363 26.23 -8.70 0.90
C PHE A 363 25.16 -7.71 1.37
N ASN A 364 24.34 -7.22 0.43
CA ASN A 364 23.28 -6.27 0.72
C ASN A 364 21.93 -6.99 0.78
N VAL A 365 21.15 -6.71 1.83
CA VAL A 365 19.83 -7.29 2.04
C VAL A 365 18.79 -6.18 2.12
N TYR A 366 17.78 -6.25 1.27
CA TYR A 366 16.62 -5.38 1.19
C TYR A 366 15.37 -6.16 1.64
N PRO A 367 14.96 -6.04 2.91
CA PRO A 367 13.90 -6.90 3.47
C PRO A 367 12.49 -6.64 2.93
N GLY A 368 12.26 -5.49 2.28
CA GLY A 368 10.93 -5.02 1.87
C GLY A 368 10.12 -4.42 3.02
N LYS A 369 9.04 -3.68 2.70
CA LYS A 369 8.10 -3.09 3.67
C LYS A 369 7.05 -4.11 4.11
N GLY A 370 6.50 -3.97 5.31
CA GLY A 370 5.26 -4.68 5.66
C GLY A 370 4.08 -4.22 4.78
N GLY A 371 3.12 -5.10 4.50
CA GLY A 371 1.96 -4.74 3.70
C GLY A 371 1.05 -3.74 4.39
N ALA A 372 0.43 -2.81 3.67
CA ALA A 372 -0.55 -1.90 4.26
C ALA A 372 -1.83 -2.65 4.71
N GLY A 373 -2.50 -2.18 5.75
CA GLY A 373 -3.83 -2.66 6.12
C GLY A 373 -4.91 -2.18 5.16
N GLY A 374 -5.93 -3.00 4.94
CA GLY A 374 -7.06 -2.67 4.08
C GLY A 374 -8.01 -1.66 4.69
N ALA A 375 -8.71 -0.89 3.86
CA ALA A 375 -9.70 0.09 4.32
C ALA A 375 -11.02 -0.59 4.73
N ALA A 376 -11.77 0.04 5.64
CA ALA A 376 -13.10 -0.40 6.05
C ALA A 376 -14.12 0.72 5.94
N THR A 377 -15.25 0.44 5.30
CA THR A 377 -16.37 1.38 5.18
C THR A 377 -17.69 0.70 5.57
N ALA A 378 -18.35 1.22 6.59
CA ALA A 378 -19.63 0.71 7.08
C ALA A 378 -20.76 1.74 6.91
N PHE A 379 -21.94 1.24 6.58
CA PHE A 379 -23.17 2.00 6.39
C PHE A 379 -24.30 1.37 7.19
N GLY A 380 -25.11 2.23 7.80
CA GLY A 380 -26.38 1.85 8.41
C GLY A 380 -27.58 2.18 7.51
N LYS A 381 -28.63 1.36 7.59
CA LYS A 381 -29.89 1.53 6.85
C LYS A 381 -30.63 2.80 7.24
N LEU A 382 -31.35 3.39 6.30
CA LEU A 382 -32.33 4.39 6.66
C LEU A 382 -33.49 3.73 7.41
N GLY A 383 -33.97 4.38 8.46
CA GLY A 383 -35.21 4.00 9.11
C GLY A 383 -36.41 4.33 8.22
N GLU A 384 -37.39 3.43 8.19
CA GLU A 384 -38.64 3.65 7.47
C GLU A 384 -39.55 4.63 8.22
N ASP A 385 -40.25 5.48 7.47
CA ASP A 385 -41.27 6.37 8.03
C ASP A 385 -42.43 5.53 8.60
N GLY A 386 -42.95 5.91 9.77
CA GLY A 386 -43.92 5.08 10.49
C GLY A 386 -44.67 5.79 11.62
N CYS A 387 -45.31 5.02 12.49
CA CYS A 387 -45.94 5.52 13.72
C CYS A 387 -45.66 4.56 14.89
N ALA A 388 -44.50 4.66 15.56
CA ALA A 388 -43.40 5.60 15.35
C ALA A 388 -42.52 5.27 14.12
N GLY A 389 -41.74 6.25 13.64
CA GLY A 389 -40.72 6.02 12.62
C GLY A 389 -39.62 5.07 13.12
N GLU A 390 -39.02 4.29 12.20
CA GLU A 390 -38.01 3.31 12.57
C GLU A 390 -36.65 3.95 12.87
N LYS A 391 -35.86 3.26 13.68
CA LYS A 391 -34.47 3.61 13.93
C LYS A 391 -33.63 3.44 12.65
N GLY A 392 -32.72 4.38 12.41
CA GLY A 392 -31.66 4.21 11.42
C GLY A 392 -30.58 3.24 11.88
N GLY A 393 -30.06 2.42 10.97
CA GLY A 393 -29.10 1.37 11.29
C GLY A 393 -27.77 1.90 11.80
N ASP A 394 -27.14 1.14 12.69
CA ASP A 394 -25.81 1.48 13.21
C ASP A 394 -24.70 1.08 12.21
N ALA A 395 -23.55 1.75 12.27
CA ALA A 395 -22.39 1.46 11.45
C ALA A 395 -21.10 1.37 12.27
N THR A 396 -20.30 0.33 12.04
CA THR A 396 -18.99 0.11 12.67
C THR A 396 -17.94 -0.24 11.63
N ALA A 397 -16.87 0.54 11.54
CA ALA A 397 -15.76 0.29 10.61
C ALA A 397 -14.42 0.25 11.34
N THR A 398 -13.64 -0.81 11.10
CA THR A 398 -12.29 -0.97 11.65
C THR A 398 -11.29 -1.20 10.53
N GLY A 399 -10.38 -0.25 10.31
CA GLY A 399 -9.30 -0.38 9.35
C GLY A 399 -8.35 -1.54 9.68
N GLY A 400 -7.79 -2.17 8.65
CA GLY A 400 -6.90 -3.32 8.80
C GLY A 400 -5.57 -2.94 9.45
N LYS A 401 -4.95 -3.86 10.18
CA LYS A 401 -3.60 -3.66 10.74
C LYS A 401 -2.55 -3.67 9.61
N GLY A 402 -1.59 -2.76 9.65
CA GLY A 402 -0.38 -2.85 8.83
C GLY A 402 0.49 -4.05 9.21
N GLY A 403 1.18 -4.63 8.22
CA GLY A 403 2.07 -5.77 8.37
C GLY A 403 3.30 -5.41 9.21
N ASP A 404 3.62 -6.25 10.19
CA ASP A 404 4.83 -6.07 11.01
C ASP A 404 6.08 -6.39 10.19
N ASN A 405 7.17 -5.69 10.48
CA ASN A 405 8.48 -5.91 9.87
C ASN A 405 9.57 -5.96 10.94
N LYS A 406 9.52 -7.01 11.77
CA LYS A 406 10.45 -7.23 12.89
C LYS A 406 11.61 -8.10 12.44
N LYS A 407 12.78 -7.50 12.25
CA LYS A 407 13.93 -8.13 11.60
C LYS A 407 15.20 -7.91 12.43
N VAL A 408 15.65 -8.94 13.14
CA VAL A 408 16.99 -9.02 13.71
C VAL A 408 17.74 -10.13 12.99
N LEU A 409 18.86 -9.79 12.37
CA LEU A 409 19.74 -10.77 11.77
C LEU A 409 20.30 -11.69 12.85
N THR A 410 19.99 -12.98 12.77
CA THR A 410 20.60 -14.00 13.63
C THR A 410 21.83 -14.59 12.96
N VAL A 411 22.89 -14.76 13.73
CA VAL A 411 24.11 -15.46 13.31
C VAL A 411 24.44 -16.49 14.37
N SER A 412 24.64 -17.74 13.97
CA SER A 412 25.11 -18.81 14.86
C SER A 412 26.31 -19.52 14.26
N GLY A 413 27.16 -20.06 15.13
CA GLY A 413 28.42 -20.68 14.74
C GLY A 413 29.47 -19.66 14.27
N THR A 414 30.50 -20.16 13.59
CA THR A 414 31.58 -19.34 13.03
C THR A 414 31.22 -18.91 11.62
N VAL A 415 30.75 -17.67 11.46
CA VAL A 415 30.53 -17.04 10.15
C VAL A 415 31.60 -15.96 9.96
N ALA A 416 32.45 -16.11 8.95
CA ALA A 416 33.48 -15.13 8.63
C ALA A 416 32.91 -14.02 7.73
N GLY A 417 33.40 -12.78 7.90
CA GLY A 417 33.06 -11.66 7.01
C GLY A 417 31.71 -10.99 7.28
N THR A 418 31.14 -11.15 8.48
CA THR A 418 29.84 -10.52 8.85
C THR A 418 29.84 -8.99 8.76
N GLU A 419 31.01 -8.36 8.76
CA GLU A 419 31.23 -6.94 8.52
C GLU A 419 30.90 -6.50 7.09
N ASN A 420 30.85 -7.43 6.14
CA ASN A 420 30.49 -7.16 4.74
C ASN A 420 28.97 -7.15 4.50
N ILE A 421 28.17 -7.34 5.56
CA ILE A 421 26.71 -7.39 5.47
C ILE A 421 26.12 -6.00 5.69
N THR A 422 25.34 -5.54 4.72
CA THR A 422 24.48 -4.36 4.85
C THR A 422 23.03 -4.80 4.85
N ILE A 423 22.28 -4.45 5.89
CA ILE A 423 20.82 -4.59 5.89
C ILE A 423 20.23 -3.19 5.71
N HIS A 424 19.46 -3.01 4.65
CA HIS A 424 18.79 -1.77 4.33
C HIS A 424 17.60 -1.51 5.28
N GLU A 425 16.97 -0.36 5.10
CA GLU A 425 15.87 0.10 5.96
C GLU A 425 14.76 -0.94 6.12
N VAL A 426 14.25 -1.03 7.35
CA VAL A 426 13.14 -1.90 7.71
C VAL A 426 11.93 -1.06 8.07
N VAL A 427 10.86 -1.18 7.28
CA VAL A 427 9.66 -0.33 7.39
C VAL A 427 8.42 -1.18 7.64
N GLY A 428 7.60 -0.81 8.63
CA GLY A 428 6.31 -1.43 8.90
C GLY A 428 5.24 -1.00 7.89
N GLY A 429 4.21 -1.82 7.70
CA GLY A 429 3.06 -1.46 6.86
C GLY A 429 2.17 -0.40 7.50
N ASP A 430 1.55 0.48 6.72
CA ASP A 430 0.62 1.47 7.26
C ASP A 430 -0.71 0.81 7.66
N GLY A 431 -1.40 1.37 8.65
CA GLY A 431 -2.74 0.93 9.06
C GLY A 431 -3.80 1.40 8.06
N GLY A 432 -4.85 0.59 7.88
CA GLY A 432 -5.97 0.89 7.01
C GLY A 432 -6.91 1.94 7.60
N ILE A 433 -7.64 2.65 6.75
CA ILE A 433 -8.60 3.69 7.16
C ILE A 433 -9.92 3.06 7.61
N GLY A 434 -10.55 3.59 8.67
CA GLY A 434 -11.89 3.23 9.11
C GLY A 434 -12.91 4.34 8.85
N THR A 435 -14.04 4.04 8.19
CA THR A 435 -15.11 5.01 7.89
C THR A 435 -16.50 4.44 8.21
N ALA A 436 -17.26 5.07 9.10
CA ALA A 436 -18.58 4.61 9.50
C ALA A 436 -19.65 5.71 9.31
N ASN A 437 -20.77 5.34 8.68
CA ASN A 437 -21.90 6.23 8.40
C ASN A 437 -23.19 5.62 8.96
N GLY A 438 -23.71 6.18 10.04
CA GLY A 438 -25.00 5.76 10.62
C GLY A 438 -26.17 6.17 9.73
N GLY A 439 -27.22 5.34 9.70
CA GLY A 439 -28.41 5.64 8.91
C GLY A 439 -29.33 6.65 9.59
N ALA A 440 -30.04 7.48 8.83
CA ALA A 440 -31.02 8.40 9.40
C ALA A 440 -32.24 7.64 9.96
N GLY A 441 -32.87 8.16 11.02
CA GLY A 441 -34.14 7.65 11.53
C GLY A 441 -35.32 8.06 10.64
N GLY A 442 -36.34 7.21 10.58
CA GLY A 442 -37.56 7.45 9.81
C GLY A 442 -38.47 8.48 10.48
N ASN A 443 -39.26 9.19 9.69
CA ASN A 443 -40.18 10.22 10.18
C ASN A 443 -41.45 9.61 10.79
N GLY A 444 -42.06 10.35 11.71
CA GLY A 444 -43.44 10.11 12.14
C GLY A 444 -44.43 10.51 11.05
N THR A 445 -45.37 9.62 10.72
CA THR A 445 -46.30 9.80 9.57
C THR A 445 -47.62 10.49 9.92
N GLY A 446 -47.91 10.74 11.20
CA GLY A 446 -49.18 11.33 11.62
C GLY A 446 -49.16 11.94 13.03
N PRO A 447 -50.33 12.41 13.53
CA PRO A 447 -50.44 13.02 14.85
C PRO A 447 -49.95 12.06 15.95
N LYS A 448 -49.21 12.57 16.93
CA LYS A 448 -48.53 11.78 18.00
C LYS A 448 -47.46 10.79 17.53
N CYS A 449 -47.24 10.60 16.23
CA CYS A 449 -46.25 9.63 15.76
C CYS A 449 -44.85 10.21 15.95
N ALA A 450 -44.05 9.60 16.82
CA ALA A 450 -42.68 10.02 17.03
C ALA A 450 -41.80 9.71 15.81
N GLY A 451 -40.79 10.53 15.58
CA GLY A 451 -39.69 10.20 14.66
C GLY A 451 -38.77 9.13 15.26
N GLY A 452 -38.18 8.32 14.40
CA GLY A 452 -37.22 7.29 14.77
C GLY A 452 -35.84 7.88 15.09
N PRO A 453 -35.07 7.26 15.99
CA PRO A 453 -33.73 7.73 16.29
C PRO A 453 -32.76 7.47 15.13
N GLY A 454 -31.74 8.31 15.00
CA GLY A 454 -30.63 8.11 14.07
C GLY A 454 -29.69 6.98 14.52
N GLY A 455 -29.05 6.35 13.54
CA GLY A 455 -28.08 5.27 13.75
C GLY A 455 -26.73 5.78 14.23
N LYS A 456 -26.07 4.99 15.08
CA LYS A 456 -24.74 5.30 15.61
C LYS A 456 -23.64 5.01 14.59
N ALA A 457 -22.52 5.72 14.70
CA ALA A 457 -21.34 5.49 13.87
C ALA A 457 -20.10 5.31 14.75
N THR A 458 -19.36 4.22 14.55
CA THR A 458 -18.08 3.96 15.23
C THR A 458 -17.01 3.65 14.20
N ALA A 459 -15.96 4.46 14.14
CA ALA A 459 -14.84 4.27 13.22
C ALA A 459 -13.53 4.09 14.00
N THR A 460 -12.73 3.08 13.64
CA THR A 460 -11.39 2.87 14.20
C THR A 460 -10.39 2.71 13.07
N GLY A 461 -9.35 3.52 13.07
CA GLY A 461 -8.23 3.38 12.15
C GLY A 461 -7.35 2.17 12.52
N GLY A 462 -6.78 1.52 11.51
CA GLY A 462 -5.88 0.39 11.70
C GLY A 462 -4.57 0.79 12.37
N LYS A 463 -4.00 -0.07 13.20
CA LYS A 463 -2.66 0.16 13.75
C LYS A 463 -1.61 -0.02 12.65
N GLY A 464 -0.62 0.87 12.60
CA GLY A 464 0.58 0.67 11.80
C GLY A 464 1.43 -0.53 12.28
N GLY A 465 2.18 -1.11 11.35
CA GLY A 465 3.04 -2.27 11.57
C GLY A 465 4.26 -1.92 12.42
N ASP A 466 4.58 -2.79 13.38
CA ASP A 466 5.75 -2.61 14.24
C ASP A 466 7.04 -3.07 13.55
N THR A 467 8.16 -2.43 13.87
CA THR A 467 9.50 -2.81 13.42
C THR A 467 10.44 -3.02 14.60
N THR A 468 11.40 -3.92 14.41
CA THR A 468 12.47 -4.19 15.39
C THR A 468 13.76 -4.43 14.64
N CYS A 469 14.85 -3.82 15.08
CA CYS A 469 16.19 -4.11 14.57
C CYS A 469 17.32 -3.69 15.51
N ALA A 470 18.52 -4.17 15.17
CA ALA A 470 19.73 -3.95 15.94
C ALA A 470 20.54 -2.74 15.47
N LYS A 471 20.95 -2.73 14.20
CA LYS A 471 22.04 -1.87 13.69
C LYS A 471 21.65 -0.95 12.52
N PHE A 472 20.45 -1.10 11.98
CA PHE A 472 19.98 -0.41 10.77
C PHE A 472 18.73 0.44 11.06
N PRO A 473 18.32 1.34 10.15
CA PRO A 473 17.13 2.15 10.34
C PRO A 473 15.85 1.29 10.39
N CYS A 474 15.00 1.56 11.40
CA CYS A 474 13.72 0.89 11.56
C CYS A 474 12.59 1.87 11.87
N ASN A 475 11.66 1.94 10.92
CA ASN A 475 10.57 2.91 10.93
C ASN A 475 9.24 2.17 11.05
N GLY A 476 8.49 2.45 12.11
CA GLY A 476 7.13 1.92 12.26
C GLY A 476 6.21 2.47 11.18
N GLY A 477 5.23 1.68 10.74
CA GLY A 477 4.21 2.15 9.79
C GLY A 477 3.25 3.15 10.44
N ASN A 478 2.65 4.04 9.67
CA ASN A 478 1.68 5.00 10.20
C ASN A 478 0.38 4.31 10.60
N GLY A 479 -0.34 4.86 11.57
CA GLY A 479 -1.71 4.45 11.88
C GLY A 479 -2.69 4.96 10.83
N GLY A 480 -3.79 4.25 10.63
CA GLY A 480 -4.86 4.65 9.71
C GLY A 480 -5.77 5.71 10.30
N ASP A 481 -6.39 6.50 9.45
CA ASP A 481 -7.37 7.52 9.83
C ASP A 481 -8.72 6.90 10.25
N ALA A 482 -9.50 7.67 11.01
CA ALA A 482 -10.86 7.31 11.42
C ALA A 482 -11.85 8.43 11.11
N SER A 483 -13.02 8.06 10.56
CA SER A 483 -14.11 8.97 10.21
C SER A 483 -15.47 8.37 10.59
N ALA A 484 -16.18 8.97 11.54
CA ALA A 484 -17.51 8.57 11.95
C ALA A 484 -18.50 9.72 11.74
N THR A 485 -19.62 9.45 11.07
CA THR A 485 -20.74 10.38 10.93
C THR A 485 -22.02 9.63 11.27
N ALA A 486 -22.70 10.07 12.33
CA ALA A 486 -23.90 9.42 12.79
C ALA A 486 -25.15 9.90 12.04
N GLY A 487 -26.20 9.08 12.09
CA GLY A 487 -27.46 9.36 11.44
C GLY A 487 -28.28 10.43 12.17
N LYS A 488 -28.98 11.25 11.41
CA LYS A 488 -29.95 12.23 11.95
C LYS A 488 -31.20 11.51 12.49
N GLY A 489 -31.83 12.04 13.54
CA GLY A 489 -33.14 11.60 14.00
C GLY A 489 -34.28 12.05 13.08
N GLY A 490 -35.30 11.20 12.92
CA GLY A 490 -36.48 11.48 12.10
C GLY A 490 -37.37 12.56 12.70
N THR A 491 -38.08 13.32 11.87
CA THR A 491 -39.01 14.35 12.36
C THR A 491 -40.27 13.72 12.95
N GLY A 492 -40.83 14.32 13.99
CA GLY A 492 -42.13 13.94 14.53
C GLY A 492 -43.28 14.26 13.58
N GLY A 493 -44.33 13.44 13.61
CA GLY A 493 -45.46 13.57 12.70
C GLY A 493 -46.38 14.75 13.04
N GLN A 494 -46.98 15.34 12.01
CA GLN A 494 -47.79 16.55 12.13
C GLN A 494 -49.16 16.23 12.77
N GLY A 495 -49.52 17.03 13.76
CA GLY A 495 -50.83 17.08 14.40
C GLY A 495 -51.78 18.08 13.73
N THR A 496 -52.77 18.53 14.49
CA THR A 496 -53.76 19.54 14.07
C THR A 496 -54.08 20.47 15.23
N GLU A 497 -55.02 21.40 15.06
CA GLU A 497 -55.50 22.26 16.15
C GLU A 497 -56.22 21.50 17.28
N THR A 498 -56.52 20.21 17.08
CA THR A 498 -57.17 19.33 18.07
C THR A 498 -56.35 18.07 18.38
N LEU A 499 -55.29 17.81 17.61
CA LEU A 499 -54.42 16.65 17.78
C LEU A 499 -52.97 17.10 18.02
N PRO A 500 -52.25 16.55 19.00
CA PRO A 500 -50.87 16.94 19.25
C PRO A 500 -49.92 16.46 18.16
N GLY A 501 -48.78 17.13 18.06
CA GLY A 501 -47.65 16.72 17.23
C GLY A 501 -46.93 15.51 17.83
N GLY A 502 -46.15 14.80 17.01
CA GLY A 502 -45.21 13.78 17.46
C GLY A 502 -43.86 14.36 17.85
N ASP A 503 -43.17 13.73 18.79
CA ASP A 503 -41.80 14.11 19.16
C ASP A 503 -40.81 13.73 18.04
N GLY A 504 -39.77 14.53 17.85
CA GLY A 504 -38.66 14.20 16.98
C GLY A 504 -37.77 13.10 17.56
N GLY A 505 -37.15 12.30 16.69
CA GLY A 505 -36.20 11.27 17.08
C GLY A 505 -34.85 11.87 17.47
N ASN A 506 -34.12 11.23 18.38
CA ASN A 506 -32.77 11.67 18.73
C ASN A 506 -31.78 11.38 17.58
N GLY A 507 -30.76 12.21 17.44
CA GLY A 507 -29.64 11.91 16.56
C GLY A 507 -28.76 10.78 17.11
N GLY A 508 -28.03 10.11 16.21
CA GLY A 508 -27.09 9.05 16.57
C GLY A 508 -25.77 9.59 17.12
N ASP A 509 -25.09 8.80 17.95
CA ASP A 509 -23.75 9.12 18.45
C ASP A 509 -22.67 8.73 17.44
N ALA A 510 -21.61 9.54 17.35
CA ALA A 510 -20.41 9.25 16.58
C ALA A 510 -19.18 9.12 17.49
N VAL A 511 -18.37 8.09 17.22
CA VAL A 511 -17.09 7.86 17.91
C VAL A 511 -16.02 7.51 16.88
N SER A 512 -14.90 8.22 16.91
CA SER A 512 -13.75 7.95 16.05
C SER A 512 -12.49 7.72 16.88
N THR A 513 -11.77 6.64 16.59
CA THR A 513 -10.49 6.32 17.22
C THR A 513 -9.42 6.20 16.15
N GLU A 514 -8.46 7.13 16.15
CA GLU A 514 -7.30 7.06 15.27
C GLU A 514 -6.52 5.74 15.42
N GLY A 515 -5.98 5.24 14.32
CA GLY A 515 -5.02 4.15 14.36
C GLY A 515 -3.72 4.60 15.01
N LYS A 516 -3.14 3.77 15.88
CA LYS A 516 -1.82 4.07 16.46
C LYS A 516 -0.72 3.76 15.47
N GLY A 517 0.30 4.62 15.44
CA GLY A 517 1.52 4.34 14.69
C GLY A 517 2.22 3.09 15.22
N GLY A 518 2.90 2.39 14.33
CA GLY A 518 3.74 1.25 14.65
C GLY A 518 4.98 1.68 15.43
N ALA A 519 5.46 0.82 16.33
CA ALA A 519 6.72 1.05 17.00
C ALA A 519 7.89 0.90 16.01
N GLY A 520 8.87 1.79 16.11
CA GLY A 520 10.14 1.64 15.39
C GLY A 520 11.29 2.18 16.22
N LYS A 521 12.47 1.59 16.06
CA LYS A 521 13.67 2.00 16.82
C LYS A 521 14.18 3.36 16.36
N THR A 522 14.11 3.65 15.06
CA THR A 522 14.60 4.89 14.45
C THR A 522 13.52 5.95 14.42
N THR A 523 12.34 5.60 13.93
CA THR A 523 11.18 6.49 13.91
C THR A 523 9.93 5.69 14.26
N GLN A 524 9.13 6.23 15.18
CA GLN A 524 7.79 5.71 15.42
C GLN A 524 6.88 6.16 14.28
N GLY A 525 5.99 5.27 13.84
CA GLY A 525 4.93 5.67 12.92
C GLY A 525 4.10 6.78 13.52
N GLN A 526 3.58 7.67 12.68
CA GLN A 526 2.62 8.68 13.14
C GLN A 526 1.30 7.98 13.47
N ASN A 527 0.60 8.45 14.50
CA ASN A 527 -0.80 8.06 14.65
C ASN A 527 -1.58 8.60 13.45
N GLY A 528 -2.64 7.90 13.07
CA GLY A 528 -3.63 8.43 12.15
C GLY A 528 -4.35 9.63 12.75
N THR A 529 -5.29 10.16 11.99
CA THR A 529 -6.07 11.32 12.38
C THR A 529 -7.55 10.97 12.50
N VAL A 530 -8.23 11.62 13.45
CA VAL A 530 -9.70 11.66 13.47
C VAL A 530 -10.13 12.75 12.49
N THR A 531 -10.66 12.34 11.34
CA THR A 531 -11.08 13.25 10.26
C THR A 531 -12.53 13.68 10.38
N ALA A 532 -13.36 12.86 11.04
CA ALA A 532 -14.73 13.21 11.42
C ALA A 532 -15.17 12.42 12.66
N GLU A 533 -15.91 13.08 13.54
CA GLU A 533 -16.63 12.47 14.67
C GLU A 533 -17.99 13.17 14.81
N ILE A 534 -18.77 13.24 13.74
CA ILE A 534 -19.93 14.15 13.68
C ILE A 534 -21.17 13.46 14.27
N GLY A 535 -21.69 14.00 15.38
CA GLY A 535 -22.95 13.56 15.98
C GLY A 535 -24.14 13.87 15.08
N GLY A 536 -25.13 12.99 15.06
CA GLY A 536 -26.33 13.18 14.24
C GLY A 536 -27.24 14.26 14.82
N ASP A 537 -27.85 15.10 13.99
CA ASP A 537 -28.84 16.06 14.49
C ASP A 537 -30.09 15.35 15.04
N GLY A 538 -30.75 15.97 16.01
CA GLY A 538 -32.08 15.60 16.45
C GLY A 538 -33.13 15.94 15.38
N GLY A 539 -34.21 15.16 15.36
CA GLY A 539 -35.39 15.42 14.55
C GLY A 539 -36.24 16.54 15.15
N ASN A 540 -36.86 17.37 14.31
CA ASN A 540 -37.80 18.37 14.80
C ASN A 540 -39.08 17.71 15.32
N GLY A 541 -39.73 18.33 16.30
CA GLY A 541 -41.09 17.95 16.70
C GLY A 541 -42.12 18.35 15.65
N GLY A 542 -43.23 17.61 15.58
CA GLY A 542 -44.37 17.96 14.74
C GLY A 542 -45.22 19.07 15.37
N ASP A 543 -45.89 19.87 14.52
CA ASP A 543 -46.83 20.89 15.00
C ASP A 543 -48.11 20.23 15.54
N GLY A 544 -48.82 20.82 16.50
CA GLY A 544 -50.12 20.29 16.95
C GLY A 544 -50.69 20.95 18.20
N CYS A 545 -51.88 20.53 18.62
CA CYS A 545 -52.44 20.97 19.89
C CYS A 545 -51.76 20.24 21.04
N ASN A 546 -50.80 20.95 21.64
CA ASN A 546 -49.52 20.46 22.17
C ASN A 546 -48.54 20.11 21.05
N GLU A 547 -47.49 20.92 20.97
CA GLU A 547 -46.36 20.71 20.07
C GLU A 547 -45.59 19.43 20.42
N GLY A 548 -45.09 18.77 19.39
CA GLY A 548 -44.06 17.74 19.57
C GLY A 548 -42.76 18.38 20.01
N LYS A 549 -42.02 17.70 20.89
CA LYS A 549 -40.68 18.13 21.29
C LYS A 549 -39.68 17.82 20.18
N GLY A 550 -38.63 18.62 20.07
CA GLY A 550 -37.47 18.22 19.27
C GLY A 550 -36.71 17.08 19.93
N GLY A 551 -36.12 16.20 19.13
CA GLY A 551 -35.20 15.18 19.60
C GLY A 551 -33.84 15.78 19.96
N ALA A 552 -33.11 15.13 20.87
CA ALA A 552 -31.76 15.57 21.22
C ALA A 552 -30.77 15.29 20.07
N GLY A 553 -29.79 16.15 19.89
CA GLY A 553 -28.62 15.88 19.05
C GLY A 553 -27.78 14.74 19.64
N GLY A 554 -27.16 13.95 18.77
CA GLY A 554 -26.27 12.88 19.16
C GLY A 554 -24.88 13.38 19.56
N SER A 555 -24.17 12.57 20.33
CA SER A 555 -22.83 12.90 20.79
C SER A 555 -21.82 12.87 19.64
N GLY A 556 -20.87 13.81 19.64
CA GLY A 556 -19.78 13.91 18.66
C GLY A 556 -18.98 15.20 18.81
N ASN A 557 -18.05 15.45 17.89
CA ASN A 557 -17.28 16.67 17.74
C ASN A 557 -17.28 17.17 16.27
N PRO A 558 -18.17 18.12 15.91
CA PRO A 558 -19.17 18.74 16.78
C PRO A 558 -20.30 17.77 17.15
N PRO A 559 -20.99 17.99 18.29
CA PRO A 559 -22.22 17.28 18.60
C PRO A 559 -23.31 17.67 17.61
N GLY A 560 -24.29 16.78 17.45
CA GLY A 560 -25.49 17.08 16.68
C GLY A 560 -26.29 18.21 17.31
N LYS A 561 -27.03 18.95 16.49
CA LYS A 561 -27.94 19.99 16.97
C LYS A 561 -29.22 19.34 17.47
N ASP A 562 -29.75 19.84 18.58
CA ASP A 562 -31.10 19.47 19.02
C ASP A 562 -32.14 19.90 17.97
N GLY A 563 -33.16 19.07 17.81
CA GLY A 563 -34.33 19.40 17.00
C GLY A 563 -35.11 20.55 17.63
N VAL A 564 -35.76 21.35 16.78
CA VAL A 564 -36.65 22.41 17.24
C VAL A 564 -38.00 21.80 17.62
N PRO A 565 -38.65 22.22 18.72
CA PRO A 565 -40.05 21.88 18.99
C PRO A 565 -40.97 22.32 17.84
N GLY A 566 -42.08 21.60 17.68
CA GLY A 566 -43.14 22.02 16.77
C GLY A 566 -43.87 23.28 17.24
N LYS A 567 -44.80 23.76 16.45
CA LYS A 567 -45.69 24.88 16.80
C LYS A 567 -46.92 24.38 17.55
N ASN A 568 -47.31 25.12 18.59
CA ASN A 568 -48.58 24.88 19.27
C ASN A 568 -49.74 25.43 18.44
N LEU A 569 -50.65 24.55 18.03
CA LEU A 569 -51.82 24.87 17.20
C LEU A 569 -53.14 24.90 18.00
N CYS A 570 -53.10 24.77 19.34
CA CYS A 570 -54.34 24.74 20.11
C CYS A 570 -55.16 26.02 19.89
N LYS A 571 -56.41 25.84 19.50
CA LYS A 571 -57.40 26.92 19.53
C LYS A 571 -57.66 27.30 20.98
N VAL A 572 -57.11 28.43 21.42
CA VAL A 572 -57.51 29.04 22.69
C VAL A 572 -59.00 29.31 22.57
N ALA A 573 -59.80 28.66 23.42
CA ALA A 573 -61.21 28.99 23.51
C ALA A 573 -61.30 30.46 23.93
N VAL A 574 -61.69 31.33 22.99
CA VAL A 574 -62.08 32.71 23.31
C VAL A 574 -63.16 32.57 24.38
N PRO A 575 -63.01 33.16 25.59
CA PRO A 575 -64.09 33.14 26.57
C PRO A 575 -65.32 33.75 25.90
N LYS A 576 -66.46 33.05 25.95
CA LYS A 576 -67.72 33.59 25.47
C LYS A 576 -67.93 34.95 26.15
N GLU A 577 -68.02 35.98 25.34
CA GLU A 577 -68.39 37.35 25.71
C GLU A 577 -69.67 37.29 26.56
N GLY A 578 -69.57 37.60 27.86
CA GLY A 578 -70.72 37.41 28.73
C GLY A 578 -70.56 37.57 30.24
N ASP A 579 -69.44 38.02 30.79
CA ASP A 579 -69.40 38.46 32.20
C ASP A 579 -68.77 39.86 32.31
N ALA A 580 -69.66 40.82 32.57
CA ALA A 580 -69.34 42.22 32.78
C ALA A 580 -68.62 42.40 34.12
N VAL A 581 -67.40 42.95 34.07
CA VAL A 581 -66.76 43.56 35.24
C VAL A 581 -66.73 45.08 35.01
N VAL A 582 -67.51 45.78 35.82
CA VAL A 582 -67.52 47.23 35.94
C VAL A 582 -66.22 47.66 36.62
N VAL A 583 -65.43 48.52 35.96
CA VAL A 583 -64.37 49.31 36.60
C VAL A 583 -64.62 50.79 36.27
N PRO A 584 -64.80 51.67 37.27
CA PRO A 584 -64.99 53.09 37.03
C PRO A 584 -63.66 53.85 37.01
N GLY A 585 -63.54 54.74 36.02
CA GLY A 585 -62.88 56.04 36.15
C GLY A 585 -61.35 56.08 36.02
N GLY A 586 -60.87 56.76 34.98
CA GLY A 586 -59.47 57.13 34.85
C GLY A 586 -59.15 57.77 33.51
N ASP A 587 -59.68 58.97 33.28
CA ASP A 587 -59.32 59.86 32.17
C ASP A 587 -57.83 60.21 32.21
N GLY A 588 -57.15 60.24 31.05
CA GLY A 588 -55.75 60.68 31.02
C GLY A 588 -55.00 60.58 29.69
N ALA A 589 -55.47 61.33 28.69
CA ALA A 589 -54.66 61.95 27.62
C ALA A 589 -53.93 61.07 26.57
N VAL A 590 -54.40 61.27 25.33
CA VAL A 590 -53.80 60.88 24.05
C VAL A 590 -52.64 61.82 23.69
N ALA A 591 -51.55 61.26 23.15
CA ALA A 591 -50.68 61.94 22.18
C ALA A 591 -50.19 60.93 21.12
N PRO A 592 -50.26 61.24 19.81
CA PRO A 592 -49.98 60.27 18.74
C PRO A 592 -48.63 60.49 18.03
N ILE A 593 -48.20 59.43 17.32
CA ILE A 593 -47.25 59.31 16.20
C ILE A 593 -45.74 59.52 16.48
N GLU A 594 -44.94 58.46 16.27
CA GLU A 594 -43.81 58.50 15.31
C GLU A 594 -43.45 57.06 14.88
N GLU A 595 -43.76 56.70 13.63
CA GLU A 595 -43.19 55.53 12.96
C GLU A 595 -41.70 55.78 12.74
N LYS A 596 -40.87 54.89 13.29
CA LYS A 596 -39.44 54.85 12.98
C LYS A 596 -39.20 53.69 12.01
N PRO A 597 -38.84 53.94 10.73
CA PRO A 597 -38.26 52.90 9.89
C PRO A 597 -36.79 52.70 10.30
N THR A 598 -36.19 51.59 9.84
CA THR A 598 -34.76 51.18 9.97
C THR A 598 -34.44 50.37 11.23
N THR A 599 -33.81 49.19 11.18
CA THR A 599 -33.03 48.50 10.14
C THR A 599 -33.33 47.00 10.17
N THR A 600 -33.49 46.39 8.99
CA THR A 600 -33.21 44.96 8.81
C THR A 600 -31.72 44.75 9.03
N ASP A 601 -31.33 44.33 10.24
CA ASP A 601 -30.03 43.71 10.46
C ASP A 601 -30.05 42.32 9.84
N SER A 602 -29.75 42.28 8.54
CA SER A 602 -29.28 41.10 7.86
C SER A 602 -27.93 40.69 8.46
N PHE A 603 -27.98 39.95 9.56
CA PHE A 603 -26.91 39.08 10.05
C PHE A 603 -26.74 37.92 9.06
N PHE A 604 -26.28 38.20 7.84
CA PHE A 604 -25.62 37.18 7.03
C PHE A 604 -24.17 37.18 7.48
N ASP A 605 -23.79 36.11 8.16
CA ASP A 605 -22.42 35.82 8.56
C ASP A 605 -21.47 35.99 7.36
N VAL A 606 -20.55 36.93 7.49
CA VAL A 606 -19.48 37.18 6.54
C VAL A 606 -18.47 36.03 6.69
N PHE A 607 -18.63 34.96 5.91
CA PHE A 607 -17.65 33.87 5.83
C PHE A 607 -16.76 34.03 4.59
N LEU A 608 -15.44 33.91 4.80
CA LEU A 608 -14.50 33.64 3.72
C LEU A 608 -14.86 32.30 3.08
N SER A 609 -15.09 32.27 1.76
CA SER A 609 -15.31 31.03 1.03
C SER A 609 -14.45 30.97 -0.23
N ILE A 610 -14.15 29.75 -0.67
CA ILE A 610 -13.32 29.48 -1.84
C ILE A 610 -13.99 28.46 -2.74
N THR A 611 -13.99 28.71 -4.05
CA THR A 611 -14.62 27.82 -5.03
C THR A 611 -13.80 27.73 -6.31
N PRO A 612 -13.33 26.54 -6.71
CA PRO A 612 -13.45 25.26 -5.99
C PRO A 612 -12.52 25.19 -4.75
N GLN A 613 -12.85 24.32 -3.78
CA GLN A 613 -11.97 24.02 -2.63
C GLN A 613 -10.82 23.06 -2.99
N GLN A 614 -10.91 22.42 -4.16
CA GLN A 614 -9.89 21.52 -4.68
C GLN A 614 -9.63 21.80 -6.16
N VAL A 615 -8.36 21.89 -6.52
CA VAL A 615 -7.87 22.03 -7.90
C VAL A 615 -7.02 20.81 -8.21
N LYS A 616 -7.47 19.99 -9.16
CA LYS A 616 -6.72 18.84 -9.69
C LYS A 616 -6.35 19.07 -11.14
N LYS A 617 -5.12 18.72 -11.52
CA LYS A 617 -4.70 18.71 -12.92
C LYS A 617 -3.66 17.62 -13.17
N THR A 618 -3.65 17.06 -14.38
CA THR A 618 -2.54 16.23 -14.88
C THR A 618 -1.64 17.08 -15.78
N HIS A 619 -0.33 16.97 -15.58
CA HIS A 619 0.72 17.63 -16.32
C HIS A 619 1.63 16.57 -16.94
N ILE A 620 1.71 16.52 -18.26
CA ILE A 620 2.52 15.54 -18.99
C ILE A 620 3.87 16.18 -19.38
N ILE A 621 4.97 15.61 -18.92
CA ILE A 621 6.33 16.13 -19.13
C ILE A 621 6.65 16.16 -20.63
N GLY A 622 6.92 17.36 -21.17
CA GLY A 622 7.23 17.54 -22.59
C GLY A 622 6.03 17.70 -23.51
N GLU A 623 4.80 17.54 -23.01
CA GLU A 623 3.56 17.82 -23.75
C GLU A 623 2.79 19.02 -23.19
N SER A 624 2.67 19.11 -21.87
CA SER A 624 1.98 20.20 -21.18
C SER A 624 2.86 21.46 -21.14
N SER A 625 2.25 22.65 -21.22
CA SER A 625 2.99 23.92 -21.17
C SER A 625 3.58 24.18 -19.78
N CYS A 626 4.80 24.72 -19.71
CA CYS A 626 5.42 25.20 -18.47
C CYS A 626 5.70 26.72 -18.56
N PRO A 627 5.15 27.55 -17.65
CA PRO A 627 4.22 27.19 -16.57
C PRO A 627 2.84 26.74 -17.08
N ASP A 628 2.20 25.84 -16.33
CA ASP A 628 0.90 25.27 -16.67
C ASP A 628 -0.23 25.95 -15.87
N GLN A 629 -1.29 26.38 -16.56
CA GLN A 629 -2.43 27.04 -15.91
C GLN A 629 -3.35 26.00 -15.26
N LEU A 630 -3.64 26.18 -13.97
CA LEU A 630 -4.57 25.31 -13.24
C LEU A 630 -6.02 25.80 -13.38
N THR A 631 -6.99 25.14 -12.75
CA THR A 631 -8.37 25.65 -12.70
C THR A 631 -8.41 26.97 -11.91
N PRO A 632 -9.01 28.05 -12.45
CA PRO A 632 -9.17 29.29 -11.70
C PRO A 632 -9.99 29.08 -10.43
N VAL A 633 -9.68 29.89 -9.41
CA VAL A 633 -10.29 29.80 -8.09
C VAL A 633 -10.88 31.15 -7.71
N THR A 634 -12.12 31.16 -7.24
CA THR A 634 -12.78 32.37 -6.74
C THR A 634 -12.71 32.40 -5.22
N ILE A 635 -12.15 33.48 -4.67
CA ILE A 635 -12.08 33.74 -3.23
C ILE A 635 -13.11 34.81 -2.90
N ASN A 636 -14.17 34.44 -2.19
CA ASN A 636 -15.23 35.37 -1.79
C ASN A 636 -15.01 35.85 -0.36
N GLY A 637 -15.24 37.14 -0.13
CA GLY A 637 -15.18 37.77 1.18
C GLY A 637 -15.90 39.12 1.16
N PRO A 638 -15.88 39.87 2.28
CA PRO A 638 -16.57 41.15 2.39
C PRO A 638 -16.06 42.18 1.38
N GLU A 639 -16.96 43.05 0.92
CA GLU A 639 -16.64 44.14 0.00
C GLU A 639 -15.51 45.04 0.56
N GLY A 640 -14.53 45.38 -0.29
CA GLY A 640 -13.36 46.17 0.10
C GLY A 640 -12.33 45.44 0.97
N GLY A 641 -12.56 44.16 1.31
CA GLY A 641 -11.63 43.32 2.05
C GLY A 641 -10.55 42.67 1.17
N ARG A 642 -9.65 41.95 1.82
CA ARG A 642 -8.47 41.32 1.21
C ARG A 642 -8.18 39.95 1.82
N PHE A 643 -7.46 39.11 1.10
CA PHE A 643 -6.95 37.84 1.62
C PHE A 643 -5.42 37.86 1.75
N SER A 644 -4.90 37.00 2.61
CA SER A 644 -3.50 36.59 2.67
C SER A 644 -3.44 35.07 2.52
N ALA A 645 -2.43 34.56 1.81
CA ALA A 645 -2.22 33.15 1.55
C ALA A 645 -0.84 32.68 2.04
N SER A 646 -0.76 31.48 2.61
CA SER A 646 0.49 30.85 3.06
C SER A 646 0.55 29.36 2.71
N GLY A 647 1.74 28.77 2.81
CA GLY A 647 1.96 27.35 2.53
C GLY A 647 2.31 27.00 1.08
N GLN A 648 2.54 27.99 0.21
CA GLN A 648 2.85 27.76 -1.21
C GLN A 648 4.28 27.24 -1.44
N PRO A 649 4.47 26.07 -2.09
CA PRO A 649 5.77 25.51 -2.45
C PRO A 649 6.33 26.16 -3.72
N ALA A 650 7.60 25.90 -4.02
CA ALA A 650 8.29 26.49 -5.18
C ALA A 650 7.69 26.07 -6.54
N TRP A 651 7.02 24.91 -6.59
CA TRP A 651 6.36 24.40 -7.79
C TRP A 651 4.99 25.03 -8.07
N LEU A 652 4.43 25.82 -7.15
CA LEU A 652 3.12 26.47 -7.30
C LEU A 652 3.24 27.99 -7.20
N GLN A 653 2.77 28.69 -8.22
CA GLN A 653 2.60 30.14 -8.18
C GLN A 653 1.16 30.48 -7.78
N PHE A 654 1.02 31.10 -6.61
CA PHE A 654 -0.25 31.60 -6.07
C PHE A 654 -0.02 32.96 -5.37
N PRO A 655 -0.88 33.98 -5.52
CA PRO A 655 -0.68 35.27 -4.87
C PRO A 655 -0.65 35.13 -3.34
N SER A 656 0.38 35.66 -2.69
CA SER A 656 0.50 35.66 -1.22
C SER A 656 -0.50 36.61 -0.54
N SER A 657 -1.07 37.56 -1.28
CA SER A 657 -2.21 38.39 -0.85
C SER A 657 -2.91 39.01 -2.07
N GLY A 658 -4.16 39.45 -1.89
CA GLY A 658 -4.93 40.09 -2.95
C GLY A 658 -6.31 40.55 -2.49
N ALA A 659 -7.03 41.26 -3.35
CA ALA A 659 -8.46 41.53 -3.15
C ALA A 659 -9.26 40.23 -3.37
N PHE A 660 -10.44 40.12 -2.74
CA PHE A 660 -11.37 39.03 -3.05
C PHE A 660 -11.77 39.07 -4.53
N GLY A 661 -11.92 37.90 -5.14
CA GLY A 661 -12.14 37.74 -6.57
C GLY A 661 -11.52 36.47 -7.14
N GLN A 662 -11.43 36.42 -8.47
CA GLN A 662 -10.87 35.29 -9.20
C GLN A 662 -9.34 35.35 -9.21
N VAL A 663 -8.71 34.23 -8.89
CA VAL A 663 -7.27 34.00 -8.89
C VAL A 663 -6.96 32.84 -9.84
N GLN A 664 -5.85 32.93 -10.56
CA GLN A 664 -5.40 31.91 -11.50
C GLN A 664 -4.12 31.25 -10.97
N PRO A 665 -4.19 30.09 -10.29
CA PRO A 665 -3.00 29.36 -9.89
C PRO A 665 -2.24 28.84 -11.11
N MET A 666 -0.91 28.76 -11.01
CA MET A 666 -0.06 28.18 -12.05
C MET A 666 0.94 27.18 -11.47
N PHE A 667 1.08 26.04 -12.12
CA PHE A 667 2.15 25.09 -11.87
C PHE A 667 3.42 25.59 -12.57
N THR A 668 4.49 25.85 -11.82
CA THR A 668 5.72 26.48 -12.33
C THR A 668 6.71 25.48 -12.94
N CYS A 669 6.44 24.18 -12.82
CA CYS A 669 7.33 23.09 -13.18
C CYS A 669 8.69 23.09 -12.43
N ASN A 670 8.79 23.84 -11.33
CA ASN A 670 9.96 23.83 -10.45
C ASN A 670 9.88 22.63 -9.49
N ILE A 671 9.99 21.43 -10.06
CA ILE A 671 9.94 20.14 -9.36
C ILE A 671 11.34 19.53 -9.27
N GLN A 672 11.59 18.73 -8.22
CA GLN A 672 12.90 18.12 -7.99
C GLN A 672 13.11 16.82 -8.77
N ASN A 673 12.01 16.16 -9.15
CA ASN A 673 12.02 14.89 -9.86
C ASN A 673 11.16 14.97 -11.14
N PHE A 674 11.61 14.35 -12.23
CA PHE A 674 10.93 14.32 -13.54
C PHE A 674 10.38 12.91 -13.85
N GLU A 675 9.82 12.26 -12.84
CA GLU A 675 9.20 10.93 -12.88
C GLU A 675 7.68 11.03 -12.64
N ASP A 676 6.94 9.92 -12.72
CA ASP A 676 5.51 9.89 -12.41
C ASP A 676 5.30 10.12 -10.90
N HIS A 677 4.70 11.24 -10.52
CA HIS A 677 4.42 11.55 -9.11
C HIS A 677 3.28 12.55 -8.96
N THR A 678 2.78 12.71 -7.74
CA THR A 678 1.78 13.72 -7.40
C THR A 678 2.40 14.80 -6.54
N GLU A 679 2.31 16.05 -6.98
CA GLU A 679 2.57 17.24 -6.17
C GLU A 679 1.28 17.71 -5.50
N GLN A 680 1.28 17.83 -4.17
CA GLN A 680 0.10 18.23 -3.40
C GLN A 680 0.42 19.26 -2.32
N VAL A 681 -0.42 20.30 -2.21
CA VAL A 681 -0.32 21.31 -1.16
C VAL A 681 -1.69 21.79 -0.68
N ASN A 682 -1.78 22.12 0.61
CA ASN A 682 -2.90 22.85 1.21
C ASN A 682 -2.50 24.33 1.43
N ILE A 683 -3.03 25.23 0.61
CA ILE A 683 -2.83 26.68 0.77
C ILE A 683 -3.81 27.21 1.81
N GLN A 684 -3.26 27.83 2.86
CA GLN A 684 -4.05 28.43 3.93
C GLN A 684 -4.37 29.88 3.59
N LEU A 685 -5.64 30.25 3.65
CA LEU A 685 -6.14 31.58 3.37
C LEU A 685 -6.73 32.22 4.62
N GLN A 686 -6.34 33.46 4.88
CA GLN A 686 -6.91 34.31 5.92
C GLN A 686 -7.55 35.54 5.26
N GLY A 687 -8.86 35.71 5.47
CA GLY A 687 -9.61 36.87 4.99
C GLY A 687 -9.58 38.01 6.01
N PHE A 688 -9.54 39.24 5.52
CA PHE A 688 -9.64 40.48 6.29
C PHE A 688 -10.68 41.40 5.67
N ASP A 689 -11.45 42.13 6.49
CA ASP A 689 -12.34 43.20 6.02
C ASP A 689 -11.58 44.47 5.60
N ALA A 690 -12.31 45.49 5.16
CA ALA A 690 -11.76 46.77 4.73
C ALA A 690 -11.01 47.52 5.85
N GLN A 691 -11.27 47.20 7.12
CA GLN A 691 -10.62 47.76 8.30
C GLN A 691 -9.41 46.91 8.76
N GLY A 692 -9.15 45.78 8.10
CA GLY A 692 -8.05 44.87 8.41
C GLY A 692 -8.34 43.89 9.55
N LYS A 693 -9.60 43.72 9.97
CA LYS A 693 -9.99 42.73 10.97
C LYS A 693 -10.18 41.36 10.29
N PRO A 694 -9.72 40.25 10.90
CA PRO A 694 -9.89 38.91 10.33
C PRO A 694 -11.38 38.52 10.28
N VAL A 695 -11.82 37.97 9.15
CA VAL A 695 -13.22 37.58 8.90
C VAL A 695 -13.42 36.08 8.65
N GLY A 696 -12.35 35.32 8.46
CA GLY A 696 -12.45 33.86 8.31
C GLY A 696 -11.18 33.22 7.75
N GLN A 697 -11.14 31.89 7.78
CA GLN A 697 -10.07 31.07 7.20
C GLN A 697 -10.65 30.06 6.22
N ALA A 698 -9.87 29.72 5.19
CA ALA A 698 -10.21 28.71 4.21
C ALA A 698 -8.95 27.95 3.78
N THR A 699 -9.12 26.72 3.30
CA THR A 699 -8.03 25.92 2.74
C THR A 699 -8.33 25.61 1.28
N LEU A 700 -7.35 25.80 0.41
CA LEU A 700 -7.36 25.33 -0.98
C LEU A 700 -6.43 24.14 -1.12
N ASN A 701 -6.97 22.99 -1.52
CA ASN A 701 -6.15 21.83 -1.88
C ASN A 701 -5.78 21.90 -3.36
N VAL A 702 -4.49 21.91 -3.67
CA VAL A 702 -3.98 21.87 -5.05
C VAL A 702 -3.23 20.56 -5.24
N GLN A 703 -3.62 19.79 -6.26
CA GLN A 703 -3.01 18.51 -6.63
C GLN A 703 -2.64 18.56 -8.12
N VAL A 704 -1.37 18.35 -8.44
CA VAL A 704 -0.87 18.20 -9.81
C VAL A 704 -0.28 16.80 -9.95
N GLN A 705 -0.89 15.98 -10.79
CA GLN A 705 -0.33 14.69 -11.20
C GLN A 705 0.67 14.96 -12.32
N VAL A 706 1.95 14.69 -12.10
CA VAL A 706 3.01 14.79 -13.09
C VAL A 706 3.20 13.42 -13.71
N ASP A 707 2.98 13.31 -15.01
CA ASP A 707 3.12 12.07 -15.78
C ASP A 707 4.23 12.23 -16.82
N LYS A 708 5.00 11.18 -17.03
CA LYS A 708 5.95 11.04 -18.12
C LYS A 708 5.22 10.49 -19.36
N PRO A 709 5.50 11.03 -20.56
CA PRO A 709 4.86 10.58 -21.80
C PRO A 709 5.19 9.12 -22.16
#